data_AF-A0A817RVJ1-F1
#
_entry.id   AF-A0A817RVJ1-F1
#
_cell.length_a   1.000
_cell.length_b   1.000
_cell.length_c   1.000
_cell.angle_alpha   90.00
_cell.angle_beta   90.00
_cell.angle_gamma   90.00
#
_symmetry.space_group_name_H-M   'P 1'
#
loop_
_entity.id
_entity.type
_entity.pdbx_description
1 polymer ?
#
loop_
_entity_poly.entity_id
_entity_poly.type
_entity_poly.pdbx_seq_one_letter_code
_entity_poly.pdbx_strand_id
1 'polypeptide(L)'
;MDDVENCNNAEEISSNIIDVVIVGAGFAGLYMLYRLHESGFSAKIIEIADGIGGVWYWNCYPGARCDIDAMQYSYSFSEELQQEWKWSEILPTQPEILRYLNYVADKFDLRKNIELGTQVNAAIFDETHSRWEIETSRGDRILAKFCVMATGCLSVPQIPRIKGLETFKGNHYHTGRWSQTGVNFSGRRVAVFGTGSSGVQVIPVIAEQAKHLFVFQRTATFTVPAQNKPLEPEYEQWWKSNYAEHRKQMLETIIGCLAPDIRNCSAMSVTSDERLQEYEKQWQKGRLNFLGAFNDLVLNQEANDTAAEFLRTKIREIVKDPAVVEKLLPYGFPLGAKRLCLDTDYFDTFNRDNVTLVDLRQESIDEITPTGIRIGDKKYELDDIVFATGFDAFTGALFKIDIRGRAGKTLREKWVGGPSTYLGLMTSDFPNLFIMTGLGNPTVFANAALCIEQNVDWIVNCLVYLRTNHHETIEPNAEAENDWGKYINAVANFTLFSKADSWFNGANIEGKPKVFMACACGVSNYRKKCQDIVVNGYQENNARTKSVVMAMNTSEYALEHRCIWSTCNVTGYPSTFLDYKLDCCTLPVPLNYARPDRLITISMSRLSPLRSTSDNNTLFILMGGPGGSGWSLVENVALLIPAQFGITLILPDHRGTGLSTVLGCDDNHLQTITTDCITYLTSKWTIEGLNQFTITAAAHDLSVQMQVYQADHPGRISIYSVSYGTLWLDRFLQIYPTLIQSAIMDGVINPILISISRYDLFASQVGLQFLTYCQLQPECHSYFPVDQPPYVMLYRILAELDTNKQQCINKYFNEDKPKSDWLRNLFFNMIQSGDTYMDRTVIPAVIFRLNRCNVDDVNVLNFFFRSSFSKINQMQTKQNDPGFLFSNVLNYNIVLSEMWLALNESEVDKETIIAWYKSTLMAPNNAEQLISLRAQWPKYPLDQYYSKVASYTPLLMISGQLDPSTMFDQASQLASITSKTRTFYAIPLAGHITVNIAQVGYYCPLHLVCAWAFPAIFPSEWNDPQCIRYLPTTLDFL
;
A
#
# COMPACT_ATOMS: atom_id res chain seq x y z
N MET A 1 1.78 27.98 48.08
CA MET A 1 2.29 29.07 47.23
C MET A 1 3.22 28.51 46.15
N ASP A 2 3.83 27.35 46.35
CA ASP A 2 4.73 26.70 45.38
C ASP A 2 4.02 26.02 44.19
N ASP A 3 2.71 25.74 44.27
CA ASP A 3 1.93 25.15 43.16
C ASP A 3 1.46 26.18 42.11
N VAL A 4 1.54 27.48 42.40
CA VAL A 4 1.08 28.54 41.47
C VAL A 4 2.22 29.04 40.58
N GLU A 5 3.48 28.95 41.03
CA GLU A 5 4.65 29.26 40.20
C GLU A 5 4.91 28.19 39.12
N ASN A 6 4.57 26.92 39.37
CA ASN A 6 4.74 25.84 38.39
C ASN A 6 3.70 25.86 37.26
N CYS A 7 2.48 26.37 37.49
CA CYS A 7 1.48 26.53 36.43
C CYS A 7 1.81 27.70 35.49
N ASN A 8 2.35 28.81 36.00
CA ASN A 8 2.73 29.95 35.16
C ASN A 8 3.97 29.66 34.29
N ASN A 9 4.93 28.86 34.78
CA ASN A 9 6.08 28.41 33.96
C ASN A 9 5.69 27.41 32.85
N ALA A 10 4.67 26.58 33.06
CA ALA A 10 4.21 25.63 32.05
C ALA A 10 3.48 26.31 30.88
N GLU A 11 2.71 27.37 31.14
CA GLU A 11 2.08 28.19 30.10
C GLU A 11 3.09 29.04 29.31
N GLU A 12 4.16 29.56 29.95
CA GLU A 12 5.25 30.29 29.26
C GLU A 12 6.15 29.37 28.39
N ILE A 13 6.31 28.08 28.76
CA ILE A 13 7.05 27.10 27.95
C ILE A 13 6.20 26.62 26.76
N SER A 14 4.87 26.56 26.91
CA SER A 14 3.94 26.19 25.84
C SER A 14 3.94 27.18 24.66
N SER A 15 4.33 28.44 24.85
CA SER A 15 4.39 29.44 23.76
C SER A 15 5.66 29.38 22.91
N ASN A 16 6.63 28.50 23.22
CA ASN A 16 7.96 28.46 22.57
C ASN A 16 8.22 27.21 21.71
N ILE A 17 7.25 26.30 21.56
CA ILE A 17 7.40 25.07 20.76
C ILE A 17 6.70 25.26 19.42
N ILE A 18 7.43 25.06 18.31
CA ILE A 18 6.82 25.05 16.97
C ILE A 18 6.53 23.62 16.51
N ASP A 19 5.61 23.44 15.55
CA ASP A 19 5.31 22.10 15.08
C ASP A 19 6.48 21.53 14.25
N VAL A 20 7.05 22.32 13.34
CA VAL A 20 8.06 21.84 12.39
C VAL A 20 9.23 22.81 12.22
N VAL A 21 10.47 22.32 12.42
CA VAL A 21 11.68 22.99 11.90
C VAL A 21 12.05 22.40 10.55
N ILE A 22 12.35 23.28 9.59
CA ILE A 22 12.84 22.93 8.26
C ILE A 22 14.27 23.45 8.11
N VAL A 23 15.20 22.61 7.69
CA VAL A 23 16.61 23.01 7.49
C VAL A 23 16.88 23.16 6.00
N GLY A 24 16.97 24.41 5.52
CA GLY A 24 17.25 24.79 4.14
C GLY A 24 16.08 25.49 3.42
N ALA A 25 16.37 26.56 2.70
CA ALA A 25 15.42 27.42 1.96
C ALA A 25 15.54 27.27 0.43
N GLY A 26 15.75 26.03 -0.04
CA GLY A 26 15.65 25.68 -1.47
C GLY A 26 14.23 25.35 -1.91
N PHE A 27 14.08 24.75 -3.09
CA PHE A 27 12.78 24.29 -3.62
C PHE A 27 11.97 23.47 -2.59
N ALA A 28 12.62 22.54 -1.89
CA ALA A 28 11.95 21.71 -0.90
C ALA A 28 11.48 22.48 0.33
N GLY A 29 12.34 23.35 0.88
CA GLY A 29 12.01 24.10 2.09
C GLY A 29 10.89 25.11 1.88
N LEU A 30 10.93 25.87 0.78
CA LEU A 30 9.90 26.86 0.47
C LEU A 30 8.52 26.21 0.30
N TYR A 31 8.43 25.10 -0.44
CA TYR A 31 7.15 24.43 -0.64
C TYR A 31 6.67 23.71 0.62
N MET A 32 7.59 23.11 1.40
CA MET A 32 7.25 22.54 2.71
C MET A 32 6.64 23.59 3.64
N LEU A 33 7.27 24.76 3.75
CA LEU A 33 6.76 25.86 4.58
C LEU A 33 5.37 26.32 4.12
N TYR A 34 5.19 26.53 2.82
CA TYR A 34 3.89 26.88 2.24
C TYR A 34 2.80 25.86 2.62
N ARG A 35 3.05 24.56 2.37
CA ARG A 35 2.08 23.49 2.64
C ARG A 35 1.77 23.28 4.11
N LEU A 36 2.76 23.48 4.99
CA LEU A 36 2.56 23.42 6.43
C LEU A 36 1.68 24.56 6.93
N HIS A 37 1.90 25.79 6.45
CA HIS A 37 1.04 26.93 6.77
C HIS A 37 -0.40 26.70 6.31
N GLU A 38 -0.61 26.25 5.07
CA GLU A 38 -1.93 25.88 4.54
C GLU A 38 -2.63 24.81 5.37
N SER A 39 -1.86 23.93 6.02
CA SER A 39 -2.37 22.85 6.86
C SER A 39 -2.45 23.22 8.36
N GLY A 40 -2.23 24.49 8.69
CA GLY A 40 -2.32 25.02 10.06
C GLY A 40 -1.18 24.57 11.00
N PHE A 41 0.01 24.23 10.46
CA PHE A 41 1.19 23.95 11.26
C PHE A 41 2.03 25.21 11.45
N SER A 42 2.53 25.42 12.66
CA SER A 42 3.57 26.42 12.92
C SER A 42 4.93 25.89 12.43
N ALA A 43 5.60 26.65 11.57
CA ALA A 43 6.86 26.20 10.98
C ALA A 43 7.87 27.34 10.83
N LYS A 44 9.16 26.97 10.84
CA LYS A 44 10.28 27.88 10.59
C LYS A 44 11.34 27.19 9.72
N ILE A 45 11.86 27.91 8.72
CA ILE A 45 13.05 27.50 7.97
C ILE A 45 14.30 28.12 8.61
N ILE A 46 15.36 27.32 8.79
CA ILE A 46 16.71 27.79 9.11
C ILE A 46 17.60 27.56 7.88
N GLU A 47 18.25 28.61 7.39
CA GLU A 47 19.09 28.58 6.18
C GLU A 47 20.44 29.25 6.42
N ILE A 48 21.50 28.56 5.98
CA ILE A 48 22.89 29.00 6.15
C ILE A 48 23.28 30.11 5.17
N ALA A 49 22.64 30.18 4.00
CA ALA A 49 22.81 31.26 3.04
C ALA A 49 22.19 32.58 3.54
N ASP A 50 22.72 33.70 3.05
CA ASP A 50 22.14 35.04 3.26
C ASP A 50 20.92 35.29 2.35
N GLY A 51 20.46 34.29 1.61
CA GLY A 51 19.32 34.37 0.71
C GLY A 51 18.71 33.00 0.43
N ILE A 52 17.50 33.00 -0.12
CA ILE A 52 16.77 31.78 -0.48
C ILE A 52 17.17 31.28 -1.86
N GLY A 53 16.90 30.00 -2.15
CA GLY A 53 17.09 29.40 -3.48
C GLY A 53 17.89 28.10 -3.46
N GLY A 54 18.53 27.77 -2.34
CA GLY A 54 19.31 26.54 -2.18
C GLY A 54 20.42 26.43 -3.22
N VAL A 55 20.42 25.36 -4.03
CA VAL A 55 21.43 25.19 -5.10
C VAL A 55 21.48 26.37 -6.07
N TRP A 56 20.34 27.02 -6.32
CA TRP A 56 20.26 28.17 -7.22
C TRP A 56 20.71 29.48 -6.56
N TYR A 57 20.87 29.53 -5.24
CA TYR A 57 21.58 30.63 -4.59
C TYR A 57 23.10 30.41 -4.69
N TRP A 58 23.58 29.21 -4.37
CA TRP A 58 25.01 28.92 -4.26
C TRP A 58 25.75 28.76 -5.58
N ASN A 59 25.11 28.21 -6.61
CA ASN A 59 25.73 27.87 -7.90
C ASN A 59 25.57 29.00 -8.92
N CYS A 60 26.01 30.22 -8.57
CA CYS A 60 25.95 31.39 -9.46
C CYS A 60 27.21 31.55 -10.34
N TYR A 61 27.85 30.43 -10.71
CA TYR A 61 28.97 30.44 -11.66
C TYR A 61 28.49 30.76 -13.09
N PRO A 62 29.33 31.35 -13.94
CA PRO A 62 28.92 31.70 -15.30
C PRO A 62 28.54 30.45 -16.11
N GLY A 63 27.37 30.47 -16.75
CA GLY A 63 26.83 29.35 -17.52
C GLY A 63 25.94 28.37 -16.73
N ALA A 64 25.77 28.56 -15.41
CA ALA A 64 24.89 27.71 -14.61
C ALA A 64 23.44 27.72 -15.13
N ARG A 65 22.91 26.53 -15.43
CA ARG A 65 21.61 26.33 -16.09
C ARG A 65 20.96 25.01 -15.66
N CYS A 66 19.63 24.94 -15.72
CA CYS A 66 18.90 23.69 -15.52
C CYS A 66 18.90 22.83 -16.79
N ASP A 67 19.00 21.50 -16.62
CA ASP A 67 18.97 20.54 -17.74
C ASP A 67 17.54 20.13 -18.14
N ILE A 68 16.52 20.69 -17.49
CA ILE A 68 15.10 20.39 -17.70
C ILE A 68 14.40 21.64 -18.23
N ASP A 69 13.42 21.41 -19.11
CA ASP A 69 12.56 22.45 -19.67
C ASP A 69 11.92 23.32 -18.56
N ALA A 70 11.95 24.64 -18.72
CA ALA A 70 11.48 25.63 -17.76
C ALA A 70 10.00 25.42 -17.39
N MET A 71 9.19 25.05 -18.39
CA MET A 71 7.76 24.81 -18.18
C MET A 71 7.52 23.58 -17.29
N GLN A 72 8.51 22.68 -17.19
CA GLN A 72 8.47 21.45 -16.38
C GLN A 72 9.20 21.61 -15.04
N TYR A 73 10.31 22.36 -15.00
CA TYR A 73 11.13 22.61 -13.81
C TYR A 73 10.62 23.81 -13.01
N SER A 74 9.39 23.71 -12.52
CA SER A 74 8.69 24.73 -11.75
C SER A 74 7.64 24.08 -10.86
N TYR A 75 7.20 24.78 -9.82
CA TYR A 75 6.10 24.33 -8.96
C TYR A 75 4.79 24.20 -9.74
N SER A 76 3.98 23.24 -9.30
CA SER A 76 2.65 22.94 -9.83
C SER A 76 1.52 23.20 -8.83
N PHE A 77 1.83 23.48 -7.57
CA PHE A 77 0.83 23.63 -6.50
C PHE A 77 -0.13 24.82 -6.65
N SER A 78 0.22 25.84 -7.45
CA SER A 78 -0.57 27.05 -7.62
C SER A 78 -0.79 27.35 -9.09
N GLU A 79 -2.05 27.32 -9.52
CA GLU A 79 -2.42 27.68 -10.89
C GLU A 79 -2.11 29.14 -11.19
N GLU A 80 -2.35 30.06 -10.26
CA GLU A 80 -1.99 31.48 -10.41
C GLU A 80 -0.49 31.65 -10.69
N LEU A 81 0.37 31.02 -9.90
CA LEU A 81 1.82 31.07 -10.09
C LEU A 81 2.22 30.56 -11.48
N GLN A 82 1.62 29.45 -11.93
CA GLN A 82 1.89 28.86 -13.24
C GLN A 82 1.48 29.81 -14.38
N GLN A 83 0.39 30.56 -14.23
CA GLN A 83 -0.08 31.50 -15.25
C GLN A 83 0.71 32.82 -15.25
N GLU A 84 1.05 33.34 -14.08
CA GLU A 84 1.72 34.64 -13.91
C GLU A 84 3.18 34.62 -14.33
N TRP A 85 3.92 33.58 -13.96
CA TRP A 85 5.36 33.52 -14.26
C TRP A 85 5.62 33.33 -15.76
N LYS A 86 6.67 33.98 -16.26
CA LYS A 86 7.10 33.87 -17.66
C LYS A 86 8.59 33.53 -17.72
N TRP A 87 8.89 32.41 -18.36
CA TRP A 87 10.27 31.99 -18.62
C TRP A 87 10.74 32.58 -19.95
N SER A 88 12.01 33.01 -19.99
CA SER A 88 12.62 33.61 -21.17
C SER A 88 13.14 32.59 -22.19
N GLU A 89 13.51 31.40 -21.72
CA GLU A 89 14.16 30.36 -22.52
C GLU A 89 13.74 28.97 -22.07
N ILE A 90 13.96 27.98 -22.94
CA ILE A 90 13.53 26.60 -22.70
C ILE A 90 14.28 25.96 -21.54
N LEU A 91 15.59 26.12 -21.45
CA LEU A 91 16.38 25.61 -20.34
C LEU A 91 16.78 26.83 -19.50
N PRO A 92 16.17 27.13 -18.36
CA PRO A 92 16.35 28.42 -17.69
C PRO A 92 17.70 28.55 -16.99
N THR A 93 18.29 29.75 -17.03
CA THR A 93 19.55 30.04 -16.31
C THR A 93 19.35 30.10 -14.80
N GLN A 94 20.43 29.93 -14.04
CA GLN A 94 20.41 30.08 -12.57
C GLN A 94 19.81 31.41 -12.09
N PRO A 95 20.15 32.60 -12.63
CA PRO A 95 19.58 33.86 -12.16
C PRO A 95 18.07 33.93 -12.36
N GLU A 96 17.53 33.32 -13.43
CA GLU A 96 16.09 33.30 -13.68
C GLU A 96 15.34 32.39 -12.70
N ILE A 97 15.89 31.20 -12.43
CA ILE A 97 15.33 30.28 -11.43
C ILE A 97 15.39 30.89 -10.02
N LEU A 98 16.48 31.59 -9.70
CA LEU A 98 16.59 32.30 -8.42
C LEU A 98 15.54 33.42 -8.30
N ARG A 99 15.28 34.18 -9.37
CA ARG A 99 14.19 35.16 -9.38
C ARG A 99 12.82 34.51 -9.21
N TYR A 100 12.58 33.37 -9.87
CA TYR A 100 11.35 32.60 -9.71
C TYR A 100 11.11 32.21 -8.25
N LEU A 101 12.11 31.63 -7.58
CA LEU A 101 11.98 31.22 -6.17
C LEU A 101 11.78 32.40 -5.22
N ASN A 102 12.42 33.55 -5.49
CA ASN A 102 12.17 34.79 -4.75
C ASN A 102 10.76 35.32 -4.96
N TYR A 103 10.28 35.31 -6.21
CA TYR A 103 8.89 35.66 -6.53
C TYR A 103 7.88 34.76 -5.79
N VAL A 104 8.13 33.45 -5.72
CA VAL A 104 7.30 32.51 -4.95
C VAL A 104 7.29 32.88 -3.46
N ALA A 105 8.47 33.11 -2.86
CA ALA A 105 8.56 33.46 -1.45
C ALA A 105 7.87 34.78 -1.10
N ASP A 106 7.88 35.74 -2.03
CA ASP A 106 7.19 37.03 -1.88
C ASP A 106 5.67 36.89 -2.07
N LYS A 107 5.23 36.20 -3.13
CA LYS A 107 3.79 36.01 -3.45
C LYS A 107 3.04 35.30 -2.32
N PHE A 108 3.67 34.33 -1.67
CA PHE A 108 3.06 33.54 -0.59
C PHE A 108 3.51 33.96 0.81
N ASP A 109 4.12 35.13 0.96
CA ASP A 109 4.54 35.72 2.26
C ASP A 109 5.34 34.74 3.16
N LEU A 110 6.28 34.01 2.55
CA LEU A 110 7.03 32.95 3.25
C LEU A 110 8.18 33.51 4.09
N ARG A 111 8.74 34.67 3.72
CA ARG A 111 10.00 35.18 4.29
C ARG A 111 9.98 35.39 5.79
N LYS A 112 8.82 35.74 6.36
CA LYS A 112 8.66 35.99 7.81
C LYS A 112 8.99 34.77 8.68
N ASN A 113 8.93 33.57 8.09
CA ASN A 113 9.24 32.30 8.75
C ASN A 113 10.59 31.72 8.31
N ILE A 114 11.47 32.50 7.69
CA ILE A 114 12.80 32.07 7.22
C ILE A 114 13.89 32.83 7.96
N GLU A 115 14.76 32.09 8.64
CA GLU A 115 15.94 32.63 9.28
C GLU A 115 17.19 32.36 8.43
N LEU A 116 17.67 33.41 7.76
CA LEU A 116 18.84 33.39 6.89
C LEU A 116 20.15 33.60 7.66
N GLY A 117 21.27 33.25 7.05
CA GLY A 117 22.62 33.42 7.62
C GLY A 117 22.81 32.65 8.93
N THR A 118 22.17 31.49 9.05
CA THR A 118 22.10 30.71 10.29
C THR A 118 22.32 29.23 9.98
N GLN A 119 23.36 28.64 10.57
CA GLN A 119 23.66 27.22 10.42
C GLN A 119 23.02 26.43 11.56
N VAL A 120 22.39 25.29 11.26
CA VAL A 120 22.04 24.29 12.28
C VAL A 120 23.28 23.46 12.60
N ASN A 121 23.66 23.43 13.87
CA ASN A 121 24.83 22.69 14.37
C ASN A 121 24.44 21.32 14.90
N ALA A 122 23.32 21.22 15.61
CA ALA A 122 22.81 19.99 16.18
C ALA A 122 21.29 19.88 16.06
N ALA A 123 20.80 18.65 15.95
CA ALA A 123 19.39 18.28 16.04
C ALA A 123 19.30 17.03 16.91
N ILE A 124 18.71 17.14 18.10
CA ILE A 124 18.75 16.10 19.13
C ILE A 124 17.31 15.71 19.48
N PHE A 125 16.98 14.42 19.35
CA PHE A 125 15.66 13.92 19.72
C PHE A 125 15.56 13.73 21.24
N ASP A 126 14.57 14.38 21.84
CA ASP A 126 14.14 14.23 23.22
C ASP A 126 13.02 13.18 23.28
N GLU A 127 13.40 11.95 23.65
CA GLU A 127 12.46 10.83 23.77
C GLU A 127 11.38 11.05 24.82
N THR A 128 11.66 11.81 25.88
CA THR A 128 10.70 12.01 26.97
C THR A 128 9.51 12.85 26.52
N HIS A 129 9.74 13.73 25.54
CA HIS A 129 8.74 14.70 25.08
C HIS A 129 8.43 14.59 23.59
N SER A 130 8.86 13.50 22.94
CA SER A 130 8.59 13.20 21.52
C SER A 130 8.93 14.35 20.56
N ARG A 131 10.05 15.05 20.78
CA ARG A 131 10.39 16.30 20.05
C ARG A 131 11.88 16.43 19.76
N TRP A 132 12.24 17.36 18.90
CA TRP A 132 13.59 17.73 18.51
C TRP A 132 14.01 19.06 19.16
N GLU A 133 15.22 19.09 19.71
CA GLU A 133 15.95 20.30 20.09
C GLU A 133 16.97 20.63 18.99
N ILE A 134 16.85 21.83 18.42
CA ILE A 134 17.68 22.32 17.31
C ILE A 134 18.59 23.42 17.83
N GLU A 135 19.90 23.24 17.71
CA GLU A 135 20.91 24.23 18.09
C GLU A 135 21.48 24.94 16.85
N THR A 136 21.54 26.27 16.88
CA THR A 136 22.04 27.09 15.76
C THR A 136 23.43 27.66 16.00
N SER A 137 24.07 28.18 14.95
CA SER A 137 25.34 28.91 15.02
C SER A 137 25.26 30.23 15.79
N ARG A 138 24.06 30.72 16.08
CA ARG A 138 23.81 31.95 16.86
C ARG A 138 23.62 31.66 18.35
N GLY A 139 23.56 30.37 18.73
CA GLY A 139 23.30 29.95 20.11
C GLY A 139 21.82 29.78 20.45
N ASP A 140 20.92 29.91 19.46
CA ASP A 140 19.49 29.68 19.68
C ASP A 140 19.21 28.19 19.88
N ARG A 141 18.19 27.92 20.70
CA ARG A 141 17.63 26.58 20.90
C ARG A 141 16.16 26.60 20.52
N ILE A 142 15.81 25.84 19.48
CA ILE A 142 14.44 25.76 18.97
C ILE A 142 13.90 24.37 19.27
N LEU A 143 12.74 24.30 19.93
CA LEU A 143 12.02 23.06 20.17
C LEU A 143 10.97 22.86 19.09
N ALA A 144 10.98 21.68 18.45
CA ALA A 144 9.99 21.33 17.43
C ALA A 144 9.56 19.87 17.48
N LYS A 145 8.29 19.58 17.21
CA LYS A 145 7.81 18.18 17.18
C LYS A 145 8.43 17.38 16.04
N PHE A 146 8.51 17.99 14.86
CA PHE A 146 9.05 17.39 13.65
C PHE A 146 10.24 18.18 13.11
N CYS A 147 11.19 17.46 12.52
CA CYS A 147 12.36 18.05 11.87
C CYS A 147 12.44 17.59 10.41
N VAL A 148 12.52 18.54 9.47
CA VAL A 148 12.62 18.26 8.03
C VAL A 148 13.97 18.75 7.51
N MET A 149 14.84 17.81 7.13
CA MET A 149 16.13 18.10 6.51
C MET A 149 15.93 18.37 5.01
N ALA A 150 15.71 19.65 4.67
CA ALA A 150 15.62 20.16 3.30
C ALA A 150 16.99 20.61 2.75
N THR A 151 18.07 19.96 3.18
CA THR A 151 19.46 20.38 2.97
C THR A 151 20.02 20.12 1.57
N GLY A 152 19.24 19.46 0.71
CA GLY A 152 19.59 19.09 -0.67
C GLY A 152 20.65 17.99 -0.77
N CYS A 153 20.67 17.29 -1.90
CA CYS A 153 21.59 16.18 -2.17
C CYS A 153 22.93 16.60 -2.79
N LEU A 154 23.10 17.85 -3.25
CA LEU A 154 24.31 18.37 -3.90
C LEU A 154 24.68 19.75 -3.33
N SER A 155 24.95 19.81 -2.03
CA SER A 155 25.07 21.09 -1.28
C SER A 155 26.41 21.30 -0.56
N VAL A 156 27.24 20.26 -0.42
CA VAL A 156 28.59 20.36 0.17
C VAL A 156 29.65 20.24 -0.94
N PRO A 157 30.26 21.35 -1.37
CA PRO A 157 31.36 21.35 -2.34
C PRO A 157 32.49 20.41 -1.95
N GLN A 158 33.11 19.77 -2.95
CA GLN A 158 34.29 18.94 -2.72
C GLN A 158 35.52 19.56 -3.36
N ILE A 159 36.42 20.11 -2.55
CA ILE A 159 37.72 20.61 -2.99
C ILE A 159 38.75 19.48 -2.87
N PRO A 160 39.45 19.09 -3.94
CA PRO A 160 40.42 18.01 -3.89
C PRO A 160 41.61 18.39 -3.00
N ARG A 161 42.11 17.42 -2.23
CA ARG A 161 43.32 17.58 -1.42
C ARG A 161 44.56 17.49 -2.31
N ILE A 162 44.97 18.61 -2.88
CA ILE A 162 46.19 18.72 -3.70
C ILE A 162 47.25 19.44 -2.88
N LYS A 163 48.43 18.83 -2.77
CA LYS A 163 49.57 19.40 -2.04
C LYS A 163 49.86 20.83 -2.53
N GLY A 164 49.99 21.78 -1.60
CA GLY A 164 50.42 23.15 -1.89
C GLY A 164 49.31 24.13 -2.28
N LEU A 165 48.04 23.70 -2.31
CA LEU A 165 46.89 24.58 -2.60
C LEU A 165 46.85 25.81 -1.68
N GLU A 166 47.17 25.62 -0.40
CA GLU A 166 47.24 26.66 0.64
C GLU A 166 48.34 27.71 0.40
N THR A 167 49.33 27.41 -0.44
CA THR A 167 50.44 28.31 -0.76
C THR A 167 50.25 29.05 -2.09
N PHE A 168 49.19 28.74 -2.84
CA PHE A 168 48.88 29.39 -4.10
C PHE A 168 48.57 30.88 -3.88
N LYS A 169 49.27 31.76 -4.60
CA LYS A 169 49.09 33.22 -4.46
C LYS A 169 47.94 33.79 -5.27
N GLY A 170 47.43 33.04 -6.24
CA GLY A 170 46.25 33.41 -7.02
C GLY A 170 44.94 33.11 -6.27
N ASN A 171 43.82 33.36 -6.93
CA ASN A 171 42.51 33.05 -6.34
C ASN A 171 42.10 31.61 -6.66
N HIS A 172 41.37 30.96 -5.77
CA HIS A 172 40.69 29.72 -6.11
C HIS A 172 39.20 29.80 -5.78
N TYR A 173 38.40 29.14 -6.60
CA TYR A 173 36.94 29.14 -6.52
C TYR A 173 36.43 27.71 -6.62
N HIS A 174 35.25 27.45 -6.07
CA HIS A 174 34.50 26.23 -6.35
C HIS A 174 33.16 26.62 -6.98
N THR A 175 32.70 25.90 -8.00
CA THR A 175 31.45 26.23 -8.72
C THR A 175 30.24 26.28 -7.78
N GLY A 176 30.15 25.35 -6.81
CA GLY A 176 29.15 25.35 -5.74
C GLY A 176 29.28 26.40 -4.62
N ARG A 177 30.26 27.30 -4.67
CA ARG A 177 30.48 28.44 -3.75
C ARG A 177 31.03 29.63 -4.53
N TRP A 178 30.28 30.05 -5.54
CA TRP A 178 30.68 31.16 -6.39
C TRP A 178 30.35 32.52 -5.74
N SER A 179 31.07 33.57 -6.14
CA SER A 179 30.78 34.92 -5.66
C SER A 179 29.46 35.41 -6.25
N GLN A 180 28.57 35.95 -5.41
CA GLN A 180 27.30 36.54 -5.83
C GLN A 180 27.49 37.78 -6.73
N THR A 181 28.64 38.45 -6.64
CA THR A 181 28.98 39.61 -7.49
C THR A 181 29.64 39.21 -8.81
N GLY A 182 29.81 37.91 -9.06
CA GLY A 182 30.55 37.40 -10.22
C GLY A 182 32.07 37.49 -10.07
N VAL A 183 32.78 36.93 -11.05
CA VAL A 183 34.25 36.92 -11.17
C VAL A 183 34.61 37.24 -12.61
N ASN A 184 35.61 38.10 -12.82
CA ASN A 184 36.09 38.47 -14.15
C ASN A 184 37.42 37.79 -14.46
N PHE A 185 37.46 36.97 -15.51
CA PHE A 185 38.66 36.27 -15.96
C PHE A 185 39.40 36.95 -17.12
N SER A 186 38.97 38.13 -17.57
CA SER A 186 39.62 38.88 -18.66
C SER A 186 41.12 39.05 -18.42
N GLY A 187 41.93 38.55 -19.36
CA GLY A 187 43.39 38.67 -19.31
C GLY A 187 44.09 37.72 -18.33
N ARG A 188 43.35 36.87 -17.62
CA ARG A 188 43.86 35.95 -16.59
C ARG A 188 44.13 34.56 -17.16
N ARG A 189 45.09 33.84 -16.57
CA ARG A 189 45.38 32.42 -16.86
C ARG A 189 44.64 31.57 -15.83
N VAL A 190 43.73 30.74 -16.30
CA VAL A 190 42.78 30.04 -15.43
C VAL A 190 42.97 28.54 -15.58
N ALA A 191 42.96 27.81 -14.47
CA ALA A 191 42.80 26.36 -14.47
C ALA A 191 41.38 25.98 -14.08
N VAL A 192 40.74 25.07 -14.82
CA VAL A 192 39.48 24.44 -14.41
C VAL A 192 39.71 22.96 -14.15
N PHE A 193 39.34 22.51 -12.96
CA PHE A 193 39.40 21.10 -12.54
C PHE A 193 38.03 20.45 -12.63
N GLY A 194 37.94 19.36 -13.38
CA GLY A 194 36.72 18.57 -13.49
C GLY A 194 35.86 18.97 -14.69
N THR A 195 35.35 17.96 -15.37
CA THR A 195 34.57 18.07 -16.61
C THR A 195 33.21 17.36 -16.47
N GLY A 196 32.64 17.37 -15.26
CA GLY A 196 31.22 17.04 -15.05
C GLY A 196 30.31 18.20 -15.49
N SER A 197 29.01 18.14 -15.19
CA SER A 197 28.02 19.16 -15.61
C SER A 197 28.45 20.61 -15.33
N SER A 198 28.93 20.93 -14.11
CA SER A 198 29.42 22.28 -13.81
C SER A 198 30.63 22.68 -14.66
N GLY A 199 31.53 21.73 -14.95
CA GLY A 199 32.70 21.97 -15.82
C GLY A 199 32.27 22.23 -17.26
N VAL A 200 31.40 21.36 -17.79
CA VAL A 200 30.84 21.49 -19.15
C VAL A 200 30.16 22.84 -19.36
N GLN A 201 29.45 23.35 -18.34
CA GLN A 201 28.79 24.66 -18.41
C GLN A 201 29.76 25.85 -18.26
N VAL A 202 30.74 25.77 -17.36
CA VAL A 202 31.60 26.93 -17.02
C VAL A 202 32.78 27.11 -17.98
N ILE A 203 33.30 26.02 -18.56
CA ILE A 203 34.50 26.02 -19.42
C ILE A 203 34.33 26.93 -20.65
N PRO A 204 33.24 26.83 -21.44
CA PRO A 204 33.06 27.69 -22.61
C PRO A 204 33.05 29.18 -22.24
N VAL A 205 32.35 29.55 -21.17
CA VAL A 205 32.22 30.95 -20.75
C VAL A 205 33.53 31.52 -20.21
N ILE A 206 34.32 30.71 -19.49
CA ILE A 206 35.66 31.14 -19.03
C ILE A 206 36.62 31.25 -20.23
N ALA A 207 36.54 30.34 -21.21
CA ALA A 207 37.43 30.32 -22.38
C ALA A 207 37.28 31.58 -23.26
N GLU A 208 36.10 32.21 -23.26
CA GLU A 208 35.85 33.48 -23.95
C GLU A 208 36.56 34.67 -23.29
N GLN A 209 36.78 34.62 -21.98
CA GLN A 209 37.35 35.72 -21.20
C GLN A 209 38.86 35.55 -20.93
N ALA A 210 39.27 34.32 -20.60
CA ALA A 210 40.60 34.02 -20.12
C ALA A 210 41.67 34.28 -21.19
N LYS A 211 42.83 34.81 -20.77
CA LYS A 211 44.01 34.87 -21.62
C LYS A 211 44.45 33.47 -22.05
N HIS A 212 44.40 32.52 -21.13
CA HIS A 212 44.61 31.09 -21.39
C HIS A 212 43.81 30.27 -20.39
N LEU A 213 43.15 29.20 -20.86
CA LEU A 213 42.40 28.26 -20.04
C LEU A 213 43.05 26.87 -20.10
N PHE A 214 43.44 26.36 -18.95
CA PHE A 214 43.89 24.98 -18.78
C PHE A 214 42.77 24.14 -18.18
N VAL A 215 42.30 23.14 -18.91
CA VAL A 215 41.26 22.21 -18.45
C VAL A 215 41.93 20.93 -17.96
N PHE A 216 41.83 20.65 -16.67
CA PHE A 216 42.36 19.46 -16.03
C PHE A 216 41.25 18.41 -15.91
N GLN A 217 41.27 17.46 -16.84
CA GLN A 217 40.28 16.39 -16.95
C GLN A 217 40.83 15.08 -16.38
N ARG A 218 40.10 14.43 -15.48
CA ARG A 218 40.39 13.05 -15.05
C ARG A 218 39.63 12.02 -15.86
N THR A 219 38.35 12.22 -16.10
CA THR A 219 37.54 11.27 -16.88
C THR A 219 36.63 12.09 -17.75
N ALA A 220 36.70 11.89 -19.07
CA ALA A 220 35.77 12.49 -20.01
C ALA A 220 34.33 12.07 -19.66
N THR A 221 33.39 13.00 -19.80
CA THR A 221 31.97 12.74 -19.60
C THR A 221 31.25 12.62 -20.94
N PHE A 222 30.15 11.86 -20.99
CA PHE A 222 29.23 11.96 -22.10
C PHE A 222 28.46 13.29 -22.02
N THR A 223 28.35 13.97 -23.15
CA THR A 223 27.51 15.16 -23.30
C THR A 223 26.60 15.02 -24.52
N VAL A 224 25.51 15.77 -24.52
CA VAL A 224 24.66 15.99 -25.69
C VAL A 224 24.34 17.49 -25.81
N PRO A 225 24.06 18.00 -27.02
CA PRO A 225 23.74 19.40 -27.21
C PRO A 225 22.53 19.83 -26.38
N ALA A 226 22.65 20.96 -25.69
CA ALA A 226 21.53 21.55 -24.95
C ALA A 226 20.41 22.00 -25.90
N GLN A 227 20.77 22.49 -27.10
CA GLN A 227 19.85 23.08 -28.09
C GLN A 227 18.88 24.09 -27.44
N ASN A 228 19.44 24.91 -26.55
CA ASN A 228 18.66 25.91 -25.84
C ASN A 228 18.25 27.04 -26.79
N LYS A 229 17.04 27.57 -26.60
CA LYS A 229 16.48 28.66 -27.40
C LYS A 229 15.50 29.48 -26.57
N PRO A 230 15.17 30.72 -27.00
CA PRO A 230 14.09 31.49 -26.39
C PRO A 230 12.80 30.67 -26.34
N LEU A 231 12.00 30.88 -25.29
CA LEU A 231 10.72 30.20 -25.15
C LEU A 231 9.75 30.76 -26.21
N GLU A 232 9.23 29.88 -27.06
CA GLU A 232 8.29 30.29 -28.09
C GLU A 232 6.90 30.55 -27.49
N PRO A 233 6.22 31.68 -27.83
CA PRO A 233 4.92 32.02 -27.26
C PRO A 233 3.85 30.95 -27.46
N GLU A 234 3.87 30.23 -28.58
CA GLU A 234 2.95 29.13 -28.86
C GLU A 234 3.17 27.94 -27.92
N TYR A 235 4.45 27.63 -27.62
CA TYR A 235 4.79 26.56 -26.68
C TYR A 235 4.42 26.94 -25.24
N GLU A 236 4.67 28.20 -24.84
CA GLU A 236 4.22 28.73 -23.55
C GLU A 236 2.69 28.65 -23.43
N GLN A 237 1.96 29.10 -24.45
CA GLN A 237 0.50 29.09 -24.49
C GLN A 237 -0.05 27.66 -24.45
N TRP A 238 0.57 26.71 -25.16
CA TRP A 238 0.19 25.30 -25.12
C TRP A 238 0.28 24.73 -23.69
N TRP A 239 1.38 25.00 -23.00
CA TRP A 239 1.53 24.63 -21.60
C TRP A 239 0.50 25.32 -20.70
N LYS A 240 0.37 26.64 -20.79
CA LYS A 240 -0.52 27.43 -19.93
C LYS A 240 -1.99 27.10 -20.12
N SER A 241 -2.41 26.70 -21.31
CA SER A 241 -3.79 26.30 -21.57
C SER A 241 -4.20 24.97 -20.91
N ASN A 242 -3.23 24.14 -20.50
CA ASN A 242 -3.49 22.79 -20.00
C ASN A 242 -2.50 22.33 -18.92
N TYR A 243 -2.01 23.27 -18.10
CA TYR A 243 -0.91 23.04 -17.18
C TYR A 243 -1.20 21.86 -16.23
N ALA A 244 -2.37 21.85 -15.59
CA ALA A 244 -2.76 20.82 -14.64
C ALA A 244 -2.72 19.39 -15.22
N GLU A 245 -3.23 19.20 -16.44
CA GLU A 245 -3.22 17.88 -17.08
C GLU A 245 -1.79 17.47 -17.48
N HIS A 246 -0.98 18.42 -17.97
CA HIS A 246 0.44 18.14 -18.24
C HIS A 246 1.20 17.73 -16.97
N ARG A 247 0.97 18.41 -15.84
CA ARG A 247 1.55 18.04 -14.54
C ARG A 247 1.14 16.63 -14.11
N LYS A 248 -0.13 16.28 -14.27
CA LYS A 248 -0.66 14.93 -13.99
C LYS A 248 0.02 13.88 -14.86
N GLN A 249 0.16 14.14 -16.16
CA GLN A 249 0.84 13.25 -17.10
C GLN A 249 2.32 13.06 -16.73
N MET A 250 3.02 14.11 -16.28
CA MET A 250 4.41 14.00 -15.83
C MET A 250 4.58 13.04 -14.65
N LEU A 251 3.62 13.00 -13.71
CA LEU A 251 3.66 12.08 -12.57
C LEU A 251 3.55 10.60 -12.98
N GLU A 252 3.05 10.31 -14.19
CA GLU A 252 2.96 8.95 -14.73
C GLU A 252 4.20 8.53 -15.53
N THR A 253 5.15 9.44 -15.77
CA THR A 253 6.40 9.11 -16.50
C THR A 253 7.53 8.67 -15.56
N ILE A 254 8.54 8.00 -16.11
CA ILE A 254 9.69 7.49 -15.34
C ILE A 254 10.56 8.65 -14.81
N ILE A 255 10.72 9.72 -15.58
CA ILE A 255 11.63 10.83 -15.24
C ILE A 255 10.90 12.08 -14.71
N GLY A 256 9.56 12.07 -14.62
CA GLY A 256 8.82 13.25 -14.17
C GLY A 256 8.80 14.41 -15.18
N CYS A 257 8.93 14.09 -16.46
CA CYS A 257 8.86 15.03 -17.59
C CYS A 257 7.90 14.48 -18.65
N LEU A 258 7.21 15.36 -19.37
CA LEU A 258 6.54 15.06 -20.63
C LEU A 258 7.62 14.93 -21.71
N ALA A 259 8.22 13.76 -21.78
CA ALA A 259 9.06 13.39 -22.91
C ALA A 259 8.17 12.71 -23.95
N PRO A 260 7.92 13.33 -25.12
CA PRO A 260 7.01 12.76 -26.11
C PRO A 260 7.57 11.54 -26.88
N ASP A 261 8.84 11.18 -26.70
CA ASP A 261 9.56 10.34 -27.68
C ASP A 261 10.38 9.17 -27.08
N ILE A 262 9.94 8.52 -25.99
CA ILE A 262 10.56 7.22 -25.65
C ILE A 262 10.07 6.20 -26.67
N ARG A 263 10.96 5.79 -27.57
CA ARG A 263 10.63 4.76 -28.55
C ARG A 263 10.47 3.42 -27.83
N ASN A 264 9.29 2.83 -27.90
CA ASN A 264 9.00 1.57 -27.21
C ASN A 264 9.51 0.34 -28.00
N CYS A 265 10.78 0.35 -28.38
CA CYS A 265 11.48 -0.78 -28.97
C CYS A 265 12.96 -0.75 -28.57
N SER A 266 13.63 -1.89 -28.74
CA SER A 266 15.06 -2.04 -28.48
C SER A 266 15.90 -1.39 -29.59
N ALA A 267 17.06 -0.84 -29.23
CA ALA A 267 18.06 -0.39 -30.22
C ALA A 267 18.61 -1.55 -31.07
N MET A 268 18.46 -2.79 -30.59
CA MET A 268 18.93 -4.01 -31.26
C MET A 268 17.86 -4.65 -32.15
N SER A 269 16.60 -4.22 -32.06
CA SER A 269 15.51 -4.73 -32.91
C SER A 269 15.36 -3.99 -34.24
N VAL A 270 16.19 -2.97 -34.49
CA VAL A 270 16.17 -2.17 -35.72
C VAL A 270 17.49 -2.31 -36.47
N THR A 271 17.51 -1.91 -37.74
CA THR A 271 18.74 -1.92 -38.54
C THR A 271 19.75 -0.87 -38.04
N SER A 272 21.03 -1.02 -38.41
CA SER A 272 22.06 -0.02 -38.07
C SER A 272 21.70 1.38 -38.58
N ASP A 273 21.13 1.47 -39.78
CA ASP A 273 20.84 2.74 -40.44
C ASP A 273 19.66 3.45 -39.77
N GLU A 274 18.58 2.72 -39.46
CA GLU A 274 17.45 3.26 -38.69
C GLU A 274 17.89 3.74 -37.30
N ARG A 275 18.77 2.98 -36.65
CA ARG A 275 19.32 3.35 -35.34
C ARG A 275 20.15 4.63 -35.42
N LEU A 276 21.04 4.76 -36.40
CA LEU A 276 21.84 5.97 -36.61
C LEU A 276 20.96 7.18 -36.95
N GLN A 277 19.92 7.01 -37.76
CA GLN A 277 18.96 8.07 -38.07
C GLN A 277 18.21 8.55 -36.81
N GLU A 278 17.78 7.64 -35.93
CA GLU A 278 17.15 8.02 -34.67
C GLU A 278 18.14 8.73 -33.73
N TYR A 279 19.38 8.26 -33.61
CA TYR A 279 20.41 8.96 -32.83
C TYR A 279 20.70 10.36 -33.36
N GLU A 280 20.79 10.53 -34.68
CA GLU A 280 20.96 11.85 -35.29
C GLU A 280 19.77 12.76 -34.99
N LYS A 281 18.55 12.26 -35.15
CA LYS A 281 17.33 13.01 -34.82
C LYS A 281 17.35 13.50 -33.36
N GLN A 282 17.70 12.63 -32.41
CA GLN A 282 17.75 12.99 -30.99
C GLN A 282 18.92 13.94 -30.67
N TRP A 283 20.07 13.80 -31.34
CA TRP A 283 21.20 14.71 -31.24
C TRP A 283 20.84 16.13 -31.71
N GLN A 284 20.16 16.24 -32.86
CA GLN A 284 19.71 17.52 -33.41
C GLN A 284 18.61 18.16 -32.55
N LYS A 285 17.73 17.35 -31.95
CA LYS A 285 16.74 17.83 -30.98
C LYS A 285 17.37 18.32 -29.68
N GLY A 286 18.47 17.68 -29.26
CA GLY A 286 19.20 17.96 -28.03
C GLY A 286 18.39 17.66 -26.76
N ARG A 287 18.82 18.29 -25.66
CA ARG A 287 18.27 18.11 -24.30
C ARG A 287 18.46 16.66 -23.81
N LEU A 288 17.84 16.31 -22.70
CA LEU A 288 17.95 14.97 -22.10
C LEU A 288 17.17 13.87 -22.87
N ASN A 289 16.68 14.13 -24.08
CA ASN A 289 15.88 13.19 -24.87
C ASN A 289 16.69 12.01 -25.43
N PHE A 290 18.01 12.16 -25.57
CA PHE A 290 18.85 11.16 -26.25
C PHE A 290 18.77 9.76 -25.64
N LEU A 291 18.71 9.65 -24.30
CA LEU A 291 18.56 8.36 -23.62
C LEU A 291 17.20 7.70 -23.89
N GLY A 292 16.20 8.46 -24.37
CA GLY A 292 14.90 7.97 -24.79
C GLY A 292 14.83 7.48 -26.25
N ALA A 293 15.92 7.57 -27.02
CA ALA A 293 15.95 7.11 -28.41
C ALA A 293 15.47 5.65 -28.56
N PHE A 294 15.77 4.81 -27.56
CA PHE A 294 15.27 3.44 -27.41
C PHE A 294 15.05 3.10 -25.93
N ASN A 295 14.21 2.11 -25.65
CA ASN A 295 13.81 1.79 -24.27
C ASN A 295 14.85 0.98 -23.47
N ASP A 296 15.96 0.57 -24.09
CA ASP A 296 16.96 -0.34 -23.53
C ASP A 296 18.38 0.25 -23.45
N LEU A 297 18.60 1.51 -23.82
CA LEU A 297 19.94 2.12 -23.82
C LEU A 297 20.61 2.15 -22.43
N VAL A 298 19.84 2.16 -21.34
CA VAL A 298 20.37 2.11 -19.97
C VAL A 298 20.20 0.74 -19.31
N LEU A 299 19.74 -0.26 -20.07
CA LEU A 299 19.42 -1.62 -19.59
C LEU A 299 20.28 -2.70 -20.24
N ASN A 300 20.66 -2.51 -21.52
CA ASN A 300 21.41 -3.47 -22.31
C ASN A 300 22.75 -2.88 -22.76
N GLN A 301 23.85 -3.60 -22.50
CA GLN A 301 25.20 -3.11 -22.80
C GLN A 301 25.46 -2.97 -24.31
N GLU A 302 25.00 -3.91 -25.13
CA GLU A 302 25.18 -3.87 -26.58
C GLU A 302 24.43 -2.69 -27.20
N ALA A 303 23.18 -2.48 -26.78
CA ALA A 303 22.39 -1.31 -27.16
C ALA A 303 23.10 0.00 -26.74
N ASN A 304 23.59 0.06 -25.49
CA ASN A 304 24.32 1.21 -24.96
C ASN A 304 25.59 1.52 -25.78
N ASP A 305 26.36 0.50 -26.13
CA ASP A 305 27.64 0.65 -26.84
C ASP A 305 27.43 1.31 -28.21
N THR A 306 26.32 1.00 -28.90
CA THR A 306 25.99 1.64 -30.18
C THR A 306 25.69 3.13 -30.05
N ALA A 307 24.95 3.53 -29.02
CA ALA A 307 24.67 4.94 -28.72
C ALA A 307 25.93 5.67 -28.23
N ALA A 308 26.74 5.03 -27.39
CA ALA A 308 28.00 5.56 -26.90
C ALA A 308 28.98 5.82 -28.05
N GLU A 309 29.08 4.91 -29.03
CA GLU A 309 29.95 5.09 -30.19
C GLU A 309 29.46 6.17 -31.15
N PHE A 310 28.15 6.33 -31.30
CA PHE A 310 27.57 7.47 -32.01
C PHE A 310 28.03 8.80 -31.37
N LEU A 311 27.91 8.95 -30.05
CA LEU A 311 28.36 10.15 -29.35
C LEU A 311 29.88 10.37 -29.49
N ARG A 312 30.69 9.31 -29.45
CA ARG A 312 32.14 9.42 -29.72
C ARG A 312 32.41 9.91 -31.14
N THR A 313 31.66 9.42 -32.13
CA THR A 313 31.75 9.89 -33.51
C THR A 313 31.47 11.39 -33.62
N LYS A 314 30.45 11.90 -32.92
CA LYS A 314 30.17 13.35 -32.86
C LYS A 314 31.33 14.16 -32.29
N ILE A 315 32.01 13.66 -31.27
CA ILE A 315 33.21 14.34 -30.73
C ILE A 315 34.32 14.40 -31.79
N ARG A 316 34.56 13.30 -32.53
CA ARG A 316 35.55 13.24 -33.63
C ARG A 316 35.22 14.19 -34.77
N GLU A 317 33.94 14.45 -35.02
CA GLU A 317 33.48 15.40 -36.05
C GLU A 317 33.70 16.87 -35.65
N ILE A 318 33.54 17.20 -34.36
CA ILE A 318 33.57 18.58 -33.86
C ILE A 318 35.01 19.04 -33.55
N VAL A 319 35.82 18.20 -32.90
CA VAL A 319 37.17 18.57 -32.43
C VAL A 319 38.20 18.30 -33.51
N LYS A 320 38.99 19.32 -33.86
CA LYS A 320 39.90 19.31 -35.02
C LYS A 320 41.24 18.64 -34.75
N ASP A 321 41.79 18.78 -33.53
CA ASP A 321 43.08 18.19 -33.16
C ASP A 321 42.88 16.72 -32.73
N PRO A 322 43.42 15.73 -33.47
CA PRO A 322 43.29 14.31 -33.13
C PRO A 322 43.82 13.96 -31.73
N ALA A 323 44.86 14.65 -31.24
CA ALA A 323 45.42 14.38 -29.91
C ALA A 323 44.48 14.86 -28.79
N VAL A 324 43.68 15.89 -29.05
CA VAL A 324 42.66 16.41 -28.12
C VAL A 324 41.40 15.54 -28.17
N VAL A 325 41.00 15.09 -29.37
CA VAL A 325 39.90 14.13 -29.57
C VAL A 325 40.06 12.93 -28.65
N GLU A 326 41.19 12.22 -28.70
CA GLU A 326 41.41 11.00 -27.92
C GLU A 326 41.28 11.22 -26.41
N LYS A 327 41.66 12.41 -25.91
CA LYS A 327 41.50 12.78 -24.50
C LYS A 327 40.05 13.06 -24.12
N LEU A 328 39.23 13.54 -25.05
CA LEU A 328 37.82 13.89 -24.83
C LEU A 328 36.87 12.71 -25.01
N LEU A 329 37.31 11.59 -25.58
CA LEU A 329 36.45 10.42 -25.76
C LEU A 329 36.12 9.75 -24.41
N PRO A 330 34.82 9.62 -24.04
CA PRO A 330 34.41 8.93 -22.82
C PRO A 330 34.54 7.41 -22.97
N TYR A 331 35.41 6.83 -22.14
CA TYR A 331 35.69 5.39 -22.06
C TYR A 331 35.68 4.90 -20.61
N GLY A 332 35.52 3.57 -20.45
CA GLY A 332 35.61 2.88 -19.16
C GLY A 332 34.29 2.83 -18.37
N PHE A 333 33.19 3.36 -18.91
CA PHE A 333 31.86 3.23 -18.33
C PHE A 333 30.75 3.38 -19.39
N PRO A 334 29.56 2.77 -19.19
CA PRO A 334 28.42 2.91 -20.10
C PRO A 334 27.84 4.33 -20.15
N LEU A 335 27.24 4.71 -21.28
CA LEU A 335 26.43 5.92 -21.40
C LEU A 335 25.29 5.89 -20.36
N GLY A 336 25.07 6.99 -19.63
CA GLY A 336 24.08 7.07 -18.56
C GLY A 336 24.55 6.56 -17.19
N ALA A 337 25.63 5.76 -17.13
CA ALA A 337 26.19 5.31 -15.85
C ALA A 337 26.77 6.45 -14.98
N LYS A 338 27.06 7.58 -15.62
CA LYS A 338 27.17 8.90 -14.99
C LYS A 338 26.07 9.78 -15.56
N ARG A 339 25.63 10.79 -14.80
CA ARG A 339 24.62 11.75 -15.27
C ARG A 339 25.05 12.37 -16.61
N LEU A 340 24.19 12.25 -17.61
CA LEU A 340 24.38 12.87 -18.92
C LEU A 340 24.42 14.40 -18.75
N CYS A 341 25.40 15.06 -19.37
CA CYS A 341 25.54 16.50 -19.30
C CYS A 341 24.97 17.14 -20.58
N LEU A 342 24.34 18.31 -20.44
CA LEU A 342 23.98 19.14 -21.59
C LEU A 342 25.08 20.15 -21.84
N ASP A 343 25.48 20.29 -23.10
CA ASP A 343 26.55 21.20 -23.48
C ASP A 343 26.09 22.30 -24.46
N THR A 344 26.82 23.42 -24.43
CA THR A 344 26.71 24.50 -25.41
C THR A 344 28.15 24.89 -25.75
N ASP A 345 28.57 24.55 -26.96
CA ASP A 345 29.91 24.81 -27.51
C ASP A 345 31.06 24.21 -26.68
N TYR A 346 30.80 23.16 -25.87
CA TYR A 346 31.82 22.56 -25.01
C TYR A 346 32.96 21.92 -25.81
N PHE A 347 32.63 21.12 -26.82
CA PHE A 347 33.65 20.50 -27.66
C PHE A 347 34.34 21.53 -28.58
N ASP A 348 33.58 22.47 -29.14
CA ASP A 348 34.12 23.58 -29.94
C ASP A 348 35.11 24.46 -29.16
N THR A 349 34.92 24.59 -27.84
CA THR A 349 35.84 25.33 -26.97
C THR A 349 37.27 24.80 -27.06
N PHE A 350 37.47 23.50 -27.26
CA PHE A 350 38.81 22.90 -27.37
C PHE A 350 39.49 23.13 -28.73
N ASN A 351 38.78 23.71 -29.71
CA ASN A 351 39.36 24.15 -30.98
C ASN A 351 39.99 25.56 -30.89
N ARG A 352 39.89 26.24 -29.75
CA ARG A 352 40.43 27.59 -29.55
C ARG A 352 41.92 27.54 -29.20
N ASP A 353 42.69 28.46 -29.76
CA ASP A 353 44.14 28.55 -29.50
C ASP A 353 44.48 28.84 -28.02
N ASN A 354 43.56 29.45 -27.26
CA ASN A 354 43.75 29.81 -25.86
C ASN A 354 43.30 28.72 -24.87
N VAL A 355 42.97 27.51 -25.34
CA VAL A 355 42.49 26.40 -24.49
C VAL A 355 43.46 25.23 -24.58
N THR A 356 43.80 24.62 -23.44
CA THR A 356 44.66 23.44 -23.37
C THR A 356 44.03 22.38 -22.49
N LEU A 357 43.84 21.18 -23.03
CA LEU A 357 43.34 20.01 -22.30
C LEU A 357 44.48 19.16 -21.74
N VAL A 358 44.46 18.95 -20.43
CA VAL A 358 45.39 18.11 -19.67
C VAL A 358 44.65 16.86 -19.18
N ASP A 359 45.13 15.67 -19.57
CA ASP A 359 44.56 14.38 -19.13
C ASP A 359 45.27 13.88 -17.87
N LEU A 360 44.59 14.00 -16.73
CA LEU A 360 45.11 13.62 -15.42
C LEU A 360 45.25 12.11 -15.20
N ARG A 361 44.75 11.26 -16.12
CA ARG A 361 45.03 9.81 -16.07
C ARG A 361 46.40 9.47 -16.61
N GLN A 362 46.94 10.32 -17.48
CA GLN A 362 48.28 10.15 -18.05
C GLN A 362 49.30 10.99 -17.27
N GLU A 363 48.88 12.14 -16.75
CA GLU A 363 49.74 13.12 -16.10
C GLU A 363 49.26 13.40 -14.66
N SER A 364 49.97 12.88 -13.66
CA SER A 364 49.63 13.09 -12.25
C SER A 364 50.16 14.43 -11.73
N ILE A 365 49.36 15.14 -10.94
CA ILE A 365 49.78 16.41 -10.33
C ILE A 365 50.74 16.15 -9.18
N ASP A 366 51.90 16.80 -9.22
CA ASP A 366 52.88 16.71 -8.13
C ASP A 366 52.50 17.66 -6.99
N GLU A 367 52.22 18.93 -7.32
CA GLU A 367 51.79 19.96 -6.38
C GLU A 367 51.22 21.19 -7.08
N ILE A 368 50.44 21.95 -6.34
CA ILE A 368 50.17 23.36 -6.62
C ILE A 368 51.31 24.17 -5.99
N THR A 369 51.97 24.96 -6.83
CA THR A 369 53.05 25.88 -6.45
C THR A 369 52.48 27.28 -6.17
N PRO A 370 53.25 28.21 -5.59
CA PRO A 370 52.77 29.58 -5.36
C PRO A 370 52.28 30.33 -6.61
N THR A 371 52.68 29.92 -7.81
CA THR A 371 52.36 30.61 -9.07
C THR A 371 51.61 29.73 -10.08
N GLY A 372 51.20 28.50 -9.73
CA GLY A 372 50.60 27.59 -10.70
C GLY A 372 50.67 26.11 -10.33
N ILE A 373 50.58 25.21 -11.32
CA ILE A 373 50.61 23.75 -11.13
C ILE A 373 51.88 23.15 -11.73
N ARG A 374 52.45 22.15 -11.05
CA ARG A 374 53.59 21.37 -11.56
C ARG A 374 53.19 19.92 -11.82
N ILE A 375 53.55 19.41 -13.00
CA ILE A 375 53.37 18.00 -13.40
C ILE A 375 54.67 17.54 -14.08
N GLY A 376 55.48 16.76 -13.37
CA GLY A 376 56.83 16.42 -13.81
C GLY A 376 57.65 17.69 -14.08
N ASP A 377 58.18 17.80 -15.30
CA ASP A 377 58.94 18.97 -15.75
C ASP A 377 58.05 20.13 -16.26
N LYS A 378 56.74 19.90 -16.45
CA LYS A 378 55.81 20.91 -16.94
C LYS A 378 55.37 21.84 -15.82
N LYS A 379 55.33 23.14 -16.12
CA LYS A 379 54.81 24.20 -15.23
C LYS A 379 53.68 24.94 -15.92
N TYR A 380 52.52 24.95 -15.29
CA TYR A 380 51.35 25.70 -15.73
C TYR A 380 51.21 26.91 -14.82
N GLU A 381 51.61 28.09 -15.29
CA GLU A 381 51.46 29.32 -14.51
C GLU A 381 50.03 29.83 -14.56
N LEU A 382 49.47 30.16 -13.40
CA LEU A 382 48.05 30.44 -13.21
C LEU A 382 47.84 31.66 -12.33
N ASP A 383 46.80 32.41 -12.64
CA ASP A 383 46.30 33.52 -11.83
C ASP A 383 45.07 33.10 -11.03
N ASP A 384 44.29 32.12 -11.53
CA ASP A 384 43.17 31.53 -10.81
C ASP A 384 43.01 30.01 -11.02
N ILE A 385 42.37 29.37 -10.04
CA ILE A 385 41.95 27.97 -10.09
C ILE A 385 40.45 27.87 -9.85
N VAL A 386 39.74 27.13 -10.69
CA VAL A 386 38.30 26.85 -10.57
C VAL A 386 38.11 25.35 -10.37
N PHE A 387 37.50 24.98 -9.25
CA PHE A 387 37.13 23.62 -8.92
C PHE A 387 35.68 23.36 -9.34
N ALA A 388 35.50 22.63 -10.44
CA ALA A 388 34.24 22.04 -10.88
C ALA A 388 34.20 20.54 -10.50
N THR A 389 34.63 20.24 -9.27
CA THR A 389 34.94 18.89 -8.77
C THR A 389 33.77 18.20 -8.05
N GLY A 390 32.58 18.79 -8.11
CA GLY A 390 31.34 18.21 -7.62
C GLY A 390 31.13 18.38 -6.11
N PHE A 391 30.39 17.45 -5.51
CA PHE A 391 29.87 17.59 -4.16
C PHE A 391 29.99 16.28 -3.38
N ASP A 392 30.06 16.35 -2.05
CA ASP A 392 29.74 15.20 -1.20
C ASP A 392 28.22 14.98 -1.21
N ALA A 393 27.78 14.12 -2.14
CA ALA A 393 26.37 13.95 -2.45
C ALA A 393 25.62 13.18 -1.36
N PHE A 394 24.34 13.52 -1.17
CA PHE A 394 23.37 12.96 -0.22
C PHE A 394 23.71 13.15 1.27
N THR A 395 24.83 12.60 1.73
CA THR A 395 25.17 12.56 3.16
C THR A 395 25.97 13.76 3.64
N GLY A 396 26.64 14.49 2.74
CA GLY A 396 27.61 15.53 3.12
C GLY A 396 27.01 16.62 4.01
N ALA A 397 25.84 17.14 3.65
CA ALA A 397 25.17 18.16 4.45
C ALA A 397 24.64 17.63 5.79
N LEU A 398 24.02 16.44 5.76
CA LEU A 398 23.51 15.78 6.97
C LEU A 398 24.64 15.51 7.99
N PHE A 399 25.81 15.08 7.52
CA PHE A 399 26.97 14.79 8.38
C PHE A 399 27.67 16.03 8.93
N LYS A 400 27.35 17.24 8.44
CA LYS A 400 27.80 18.49 9.07
C LYS A 400 26.95 18.91 10.27
N ILE A 401 25.80 18.26 10.48
CA ILE A 401 24.91 18.47 11.61
C ILE A 401 25.10 17.30 12.58
N ASP A 402 25.20 17.58 13.87
CA ASP A 402 25.14 16.56 14.92
C ASP A 402 23.68 16.10 15.11
N ILE A 403 23.24 15.17 14.25
CA ILE A 403 21.88 14.61 14.29
C ILE A 403 21.88 13.39 15.19
N ARG A 404 21.10 13.43 16.28
CA ARG A 404 20.99 12.36 17.27
C ARG A 404 19.55 11.91 17.44
N GLY A 405 19.31 10.63 17.23
CA GLY A 405 18.01 9.97 17.41
C GLY A 405 17.91 9.32 18.78
N ARG A 406 17.20 8.18 18.82
CA ARG A 406 16.96 7.41 20.04
C ARG A 406 18.25 7.01 20.76
N ALA A 407 18.22 7.03 22.09
CA ALA A 407 19.32 6.75 22.99
C ALA A 407 20.61 7.54 22.67
N GLY A 408 20.47 8.73 22.07
CA GLY A 408 21.60 9.59 21.68
C GLY A 408 22.41 9.08 20.48
N LYS A 409 21.93 8.05 19.76
CA LYS A 409 22.61 7.47 18.60
C LYS A 409 22.75 8.50 17.48
N THR A 410 23.98 8.73 17.01
CA THR A 410 24.22 9.71 15.95
C THR A 410 23.89 9.12 14.57
N LEU A 411 23.42 9.96 13.64
CA LEU A 411 23.16 9.52 12.25
C LEU A 411 24.45 9.01 11.57
N ARG A 412 25.59 9.63 11.93
CA ARG A 412 26.91 9.23 11.43
C ARG A 412 27.27 7.81 11.88
N GLU A 413 27.06 7.46 13.14
CA GLU A 413 27.29 6.10 13.65
C GLU A 413 26.40 5.08 12.95
N LYS A 414 25.11 5.41 12.75
CA LYS A 414 24.17 4.52 12.05
C LYS A 414 24.62 4.23 10.61
N TRP A 415 25.15 5.24 9.91
CA TRP A 415 25.47 5.16 8.48
C TRP A 415 26.93 4.81 8.17
N VAL A 416 27.72 4.34 9.14
CA VAL A 416 29.11 3.90 8.92
C VAL A 416 29.20 2.82 7.82
N GLY A 417 28.26 1.87 7.80
CA GLY A 417 28.19 0.79 6.79
C GLY A 417 27.61 1.21 5.43
N GLY A 418 27.20 2.47 5.31
CA GLY A 418 26.45 3.00 4.18
C GLY A 418 25.14 3.63 4.64
N PRO A 419 24.74 4.76 4.04
CA PRO A 419 23.48 5.42 4.34
C PRO A 419 22.27 4.57 3.95
N SER A 420 21.26 4.57 4.83
CA SER A 420 20.08 3.72 4.71
C SER A 420 18.83 4.46 5.18
N THR A 421 17.75 4.32 4.42
CA THR A 421 16.51 5.08 4.59
C THR A 421 15.33 4.26 4.07
N TYR A 422 14.15 4.56 4.59
CA TYR A 422 12.87 4.10 4.07
C TYR A 422 12.26 5.16 3.15
N LEU A 423 11.92 4.77 1.91
CA LEU A 423 11.43 5.64 0.82
C LEU A 423 12.35 6.82 0.45
N GLY A 424 13.54 6.91 1.04
CA GLY A 424 14.36 8.11 1.02
C GLY A 424 13.79 9.31 1.76
N LEU A 425 12.81 9.09 2.64
CA LEU A 425 12.15 10.13 3.43
C LEU A 425 12.44 10.00 4.93
N MET A 426 12.70 8.79 5.43
CA MET A 426 12.88 8.55 6.87
C MET A 426 13.98 7.52 7.13
N THR A 427 14.44 7.41 8.37
CA THR A 427 15.42 6.40 8.79
C THR A 427 15.08 5.95 10.22
N SER A 428 15.12 4.66 10.50
CA SER A 428 14.79 4.04 11.81
C SER A 428 15.70 4.57 12.92
N ASP A 429 15.23 4.60 14.17
CA ASP A 429 15.92 5.22 15.31
C ASP A 429 15.91 6.76 15.31
N PHE A 430 15.35 7.41 14.29
CA PHE A 430 15.25 8.88 14.18
C PHE A 430 13.79 9.30 13.98
N PRO A 431 12.93 9.13 15.00
CA PRO A 431 11.51 9.45 14.90
C PRO A 431 11.26 10.93 14.61
N ASN A 432 10.19 11.20 13.86
CA ASN A 432 9.79 12.57 13.45
C ASN A 432 10.83 13.33 12.62
N LEU A 433 11.92 12.68 12.19
CA LEU A 433 12.89 13.20 11.25
C LEU A 433 12.53 12.79 9.82
N PHE A 434 12.35 13.79 8.96
CA PHE A 434 12.18 13.59 7.54
C PHE A 434 13.38 14.15 6.77
N ILE A 435 13.80 13.45 5.72
CA ILE A 435 14.90 13.84 4.85
C ILE A 435 14.34 14.10 3.46
N MET A 436 14.42 15.34 2.99
CA MET A 436 14.00 15.67 1.64
C MET A 436 15.07 15.23 0.65
N THR A 437 14.65 14.57 -0.43
CA THR A 437 15.55 14.09 -1.49
C THR A 437 16.65 13.15 -0.96
N GLY A 438 16.31 12.37 0.08
CA GLY A 438 17.19 11.40 0.72
C GLY A 438 17.50 10.19 -0.17
N LEU A 439 18.22 9.23 0.40
CA LEU A 439 18.71 8.09 -0.35
C LEU A 439 17.61 7.15 -0.83
N GLY A 440 17.75 6.58 -2.02
CA GLY A 440 16.69 5.76 -2.59
C GLY A 440 15.43 6.55 -2.94
N ASN A 441 15.52 7.88 -3.08
CA ASN A 441 14.51 8.70 -3.74
C ASN A 441 14.85 8.89 -5.24
N PRO A 442 13.87 8.99 -6.16
CA PRO A 442 14.13 9.21 -7.60
C PRO A 442 14.75 10.56 -7.95
N THR A 443 14.67 11.57 -7.05
CA THR A 443 14.96 13.00 -7.32
C THR A 443 16.11 13.27 -8.30
N VAL A 444 17.27 12.62 -8.15
CA VAL A 444 18.45 12.91 -9.00
C VAL A 444 18.41 12.31 -10.41
N PHE A 445 17.52 11.34 -10.64
CA PHE A 445 17.24 10.71 -11.93
C PHE A 445 15.99 11.28 -12.61
N ALA A 446 15.32 12.23 -11.97
CA ALA A 446 14.03 12.76 -12.39
C ALA A 446 13.99 14.29 -12.30
N ASN A 447 12.84 14.85 -12.67
CA ASN A 447 12.50 16.24 -12.40
C ASN A 447 12.40 16.48 -10.90
N ALA A 448 13.45 17.09 -10.34
CA ALA A 448 13.56 17.32 -8.91
C ALA A 448 12.43 18.20 -8.36
N ALA A 449 11.93 19.19 -9.11
CA ALA A 449 10.84 20.05 -8.65
C ALA A 449 9.56 19.24 -8.40
N LEU A 450 9.20 18.37 -9.35
CA LEU A 450 8.03 17.50 -9.25
C LEU A 450 8.18 16.45 -8.14
N CYS A 451 9.33 15.80 -8.04
CA CYS A 451 9.61 14.84 -6.97
C CYS A 451 9.57 15.49 -5.59
N ILE A 452 10.10 16.72 -5.47
CA ILE A 452 10.04 17.50 -4.24
C ILE A 452 8.59 17.77 -3.87
N GLU A 453 7.75 18.20 -4.80
CA GLU A 453 6.33 18.43 -4.50
C GLU A 453 5.64 17.17 -3.99
N GLN A 454 5.80 16.04 -4.69
CA GLN A 454 5.21 14.78 -4.23
C GLN A 454 5.70 14.35 -2.84
N ASN A 455 6.99 14.56 -2.53
CA ASN A 455 7.54 14.25 -1.20
C ASN A 455 6.98 15.18 -0.13
N VAL A 456 6.89 16.49 -0.40
CA VAL A 456 6.30 17.47 0.53
C VAL A 456 4.84 17.12 0.79
N ASP A 457 4.07 16.85 -0.27
CA ASP A 457 2.67 16.46 -0.17
C ASP A 457 2.50 15.22 0.71
N TRP A 458 3.34 14.20 0.49
CA TRP A 458 3.30 12.98 1.28
C TRP A 458 3.61 13.22 2.75
N ILE A 459 4.66 14.00 3.05
CA ILE A 459 5.05 14.33 4.44
C ILE A 459 3.98 15.16 5.11
N VAL A 460 3.48 16.23 4.49
CA VAL A 460 2.46 17.09 5.10
C VAL A 460 1.15 16.32 5.32
N ASN A 461 0.74 15.48 4.38
CA ASN A 461 -0.41 14.59 4.58
C ASN A 461 -0.16 13.60 5.74
N CYS A 462 1.08 13.15 5.93
CA CYS A 462 1.47 12.32 7.06
C CYS A 462 1.34 13.07 8.37
N LEU A 463 1.85 14.30 8.45
CA LEU A 463 1.73 15.12 9.66
C LEU A 463 0.27 15.46 9.97
N VAL A 464 -0.55 15.77 8.97
CA VAL A 464 -2.00 15.96 9.12
C VAL A 464 -2.65 14.70 9.66
N TYR A 465 -2.27 13.53 9.13
CA TYR A 465 -2.75 12.25 9.63
C TYR A 465 -2.35 12.05 11.10
N LEU A 466 -1.09 12.25 11.48
CA LEU A 466 -0.63 12.11 12.86
C LEU A 466 -1.39 13.05 13.81
N ARG A 467 -1.56 14.32 13.41
CA ARG A 467 -2.32 15.31 14.17
C ARG A 467 -3.78 14.91 14.34
N THR A 468 -4.42 14.43 13.28
CA THR A 468 -5.84 14.05 13.27
C THR A 468 -6.09 12.79 14.11
N ASN A 469 -5.13 11.86 14.14
CA ASN A 469 -5.24 10.60 14.86
C ASN A 469 -4.51 10.62 16.22
N HIS A 470 -4.08 11.80 16.68
CA HIS A 470 -3.39 12.00 17.97
C HIS A 470 -2.14 11.14 18.16
N HIS A 471 -1.37 10.93 17.10
CA HIS A 471 -0.07 10.27 17.16
C HIS A 471 1.06 11.27 17.40
N GLU A 472 1.95 10.95 18.34
CA GLU A 472 3.09 11.82 18.68
C GLU A 472 4.34 11.56 17.84
N THR A 473 4.57 10.30 17.45
CA THR A 473 5.79 9.91 16.74
C THR A 473 5.53 9.03 15.53
N ILE A 474 6.35 9.19 14.49
CA ILE A 474 6.44 8.26 13.37
C ILE A 474 7.91 7.93 13.06
N GLU A 475 8.18 6.65 12.80
CA GLU A 475 9.46 6.17 12.27
C GLU A 475 9.28 4.85 11.51
N PRO A 476 10.15 4.55 10.52
CA PRO A 476 10.15 3.24 9.89
C PRO A 476 10.76 2.20 10.84
N ASN A 477 10.28 0.96 10.79
CA ASN A 477 11.04 -0.13 11.38
C ASN A 477 12.32 -0.38 10.56
N ALA A 478 13.32 -1.00 11.19
CA ALA A 478 14.62 -1.26 10.56
C ALA A 478 14.53 -2.22 9.35
N GLU A 479 13.55 -3.09 9.31
CA GLU A 479 13.39 -4.10 8.25
C GLU A 479 12.79 -3.50 6.97
N ALA A 480 11.83 -2.59 7.07
CA ALA A 480 11.26 -1.82 5.96
C ALA A 480 12.31 -0.91 5.33
N GLU A 481 13.13 -0.26 6.17
CA GLU A 481 14.31 0.47 5.72
C GLU A 481 15.29 -0.44 4.94
N ASN A 482 15.58 -1.64 5.46
CA ASN A 482 16.46 -2.61 4.79
C ASN A 482 15.85 -3.15 3.49
N ASP A 483 14.55 -3.46 3.47
CA ASP A 483 13.84 -3.96 2.30
C ASP A 483 13.75 -2.90 1.20
N TRP A 484 13.58 -1.63 1.58
CA TRP A 484 13.77 -0.51 0.66
C TRP A 484 15.18 -0.51 0.07
N GLY A 485 16.21 -0.60 0.90
CA GLY A 485 17.60 -0.69 0.46
C GLY A 485 17.86 -1.85 -0.52
N LYS A 486 17.30 -3.04 -0.25
CA LYS A 486 17.37 -4.20 -1.17
C LYS A 486 16.67 -3.90 -2.50
N TYR A 487 15.48 -3.30 -2.46
CA TYR A 487 14.74 -2.92 -3.66
C TYR A 487 15.52 -1.94 -4.52
N ILE A 488 16.08 -0.87 -3.93
CA ILE A 488 16.92 0.11 -4.64
C ILE A 488 18.10 -0.56 -5.32
N ASN A 489 18.82 -1.41 -4.60
CA ASN A 489 19.97 -2.13 -5.15
C ASN A 489 19.56 -3.11 -6.25
N ALA A 490 18.45 -3.82 -6.10
CA ALA A 490 17.93 -4.73 -7.12
C ALA A 490 17.63 -3.97 -8.42
N VAL A 491 16.88 -2.86 -8.33
CA VAL A 491 16.57 -2.02 -9.50
C VAL A 491 17.84 -1.45 -10.12
N ALA A 492 18.77 -0.93 -9.32
CA ALA A 492 20.04 -0.41 -9.83
C ALA A 492 20.88 -1.47 -10.56
N ASN A 493 20.87 -2.72 -10.08
CA ASN A 493 21.58 -3.84 -10.70
C ASN A 493 20.94 -4.30 -12.03
N PHE A 494 19.65 -4.05 -12.25
CA PHE A 494 18.98 -4.27 -13.53
C PHE A 494 19.33 -3.19 -14.58
N THR A 495 19.99 -2.11 -14.17
CA THR A 495 20.39 -1.01 -15.05
C THR A 495 21.91 -0.94 -15.21
N LEU A 496 22.37 -0.16 -16.18
CA LEU A 496 23.78 0.18 -16.35
C LEU A 496 24.25 1.30 -15.41
N PHE A 497 23.36 1.89 -14.61
CA PHE A 497 23.70 3.02 -13.71
C PHE A 497 24.75 2.67 -12.65
N SER A 498 24.77 1.42 -12.20
CA SER A 498 25.71 0.92 -11.19
C SER A 498 27.11 0.62 -11.74
N LYS A 499 27.30 0.67 -13.07
CA LYS A 499 28.53 0.21 -13.75
C LYS A 499 29.65 1.25 -13.80
N ALA A 500 29.50 2.40 -13.13
CA ALA A 500 30.53 3.45 -13.08
C ALA A 500 30.77 3.94 -11.65
N ASP A 501 32.03 4.24 -11.33
CA ASP A 501 32.38 5.05 -10.17
C ASP A 501 31.88 6.49 -10.40
N SER A 502 30.89 6.91 -9.61
CA SER A 502 30.27 8.23 -9.73
C SER A 502 29.80 8.74 -8.36
N TRP A 503 29.20 9.92 -8.33
CA TRP A 503 28.56 10.42 -7.11
C TRP A 503 27.24 9.71 -6.81
N PHE A 504 26.66 8.95 -7.76
CA PHE A 504 25.48 8.11 -7.48
C PHE A 504 25.78 6.99 -6.50
N ASN A 505 27.04 6.51 -6.44
CA ASN A 505 27.44 5.43 -5.54
C ASN A 505 28.51 5.86 -4.52
N GLY A 506 28.75 7.16 -4.36
CA GLY A 506 29.67 7.70 -3.35
C GLY A 506 31.15 7.56 -3.68
N ALA A 507 31.50 6.96 -4.82
CA ALA A 507 32.88 6.74 -5.24
C ALA A 507 33.67 8.04 -5.50
N ASN A 508 33.00 9.19 -5.54
CA ASN A 508 33.63 10.49 -5.67
C ASN A 508 34.27 11.02 -4.37
N ILE A 509 33.98 10.40 -3.21
CA ILE A 509 34.53 10.79 -1.91
C ILE A 509 35.41 9.66 -1.37
N GLU A 510 36.67 9.98 -1.10
CA GLU A 510 37.62 9.04 -0.51
C GLU A 510 37.17 8.58 0.88
N GLY A 511 37.21 7.26 1.13
CA GLY A 511 36.77 6.67 2.39
C GLY A 511 35.25 6.54 2.57
N LYS A 512 34.44 7.03 1.63
CA LYS A 512 32.98 6.87 1.68
C LYS A 512 32.56 5.45 1.22
N PRO A 513 31.59 4.79 1.90
CA PRO A 513 31.07 3.51 1.45
C PRO A 513 30.50 3.60 0.02
N LYS A 514 30.85 2.62 -0.82
CA LYS A 514 30.36 2.53 -2.20
C LYS A 514 29.01 1.81 -2.25
N VAL A 515 27.91 2.55 -2.17
CA VAL A 515 26.53 2.03 -2.22
C VAL A 515 25.71 2.90 -3.16
N PHE A 516 24.85 2.32 -4.00
CA PHE A 516 24.01 3.09 -4.91
C PHE A 516 22.95 3.89 -4.12
N MET A 517 23.01 5.22 -4.20
CA MET A 517 22.29 6.12 -3.28
C MET A 517 20.96 6.66 -3.83
N ALA A 518 20.61 6.41 -5.09
CA ALA A 518 19.42 6.99 -5.73
C ALA A 518 18.42 5.92 -6.19
N CYS A 519 17.14 6.26 -6.40
CA CYS A 519 16.16 5.31 -6.96
C CYS A 519 16.13 5.36 -8.49
N ALA A 520 16.57 4.29 -9.14
CA ALA A 520 16.36 4.10 -10.58
C ALA A 520 14.95 3.57 -10.91
N CYS A 521 14.04 3.50 -9.93
CA CYS A 521 12.68 2.96 -10.07
C CYS A 521 11.73 3.86 -10.88
N GLY A 522 12.06 5.14 -11.06
CA GLY A 522 11.24 6.12 -11.73
C GLY A 522 10.18 6.79 -10.84
N VAL A 523 9.74 7.98 -11.22
CA VAL A 523 8.78 8.82 -10.47
C VAL A 523 7.43 8.12 -10.29
N SER A 524 6.87 7.58 -11.37
CA SER A 524 5.54 6.95 -11.33
C SER A 524 5.48 5.74 -10.40
N ASN A 525 6.47 4.85 -10.46
CA ASN A 525 6.55 3.70 -9.57
C ASN A 525 6.80 4.10 -8.12
N TYR A 526 7.70 5.07 -7.88
CA TYR A 526 7.96 5.59 -6.54
C TYR A 526 6.70 6.21 -5.92
N ARG A 527 5.97 7.04 -6.69
CA ARG A 527 4.71 7.64 -6.25
C ARG A 527 3.68 6.58 -5.91
N LYS A 528 3.50 5.56 -6.75
CA LYS A 528 2.56 4.45 -6.47
C LYS A 528 2.90 3.78 -5.14
N LYS A 529 4.17 3.46 -4.89
CA LYS A 529 4.60 2.90 -3.60
C LYS A 529 4.29 3.84 -2.43
N CYS A 530 4.57 5.14 -2.56
CA CYS A 530 4.24 6.12 -1.53
C CYS A 530 2.72 6.21 -1.29
N GLN A 531 1.90 6.09 -2.34
CA GLN A 531 0.44 6.11 -2.25
C GLN A 531 -0.13 4.84 -1.63
N ASP A 532 0.41 3.67 -1.97
CA ASP A 532 0.01 2.40 -1.38
C ASP A 532 0.18 2.46 0.14
N ILE A 533 1.27 3.08 0.61
CA ILE A 533 1.53 3.31 2.03
C ILE A 533 0.49 4.25 2.63
N VAL A 534 0.17 5.38 1.99
CA VAL A 534 -0.88 6.31 2.49
C VAL A 534 -2.25 5.63 2.56
N VAL A 535 -2.65 4.89 1.53
CA VAL A 535 -3.92 4.15 1.47
C VAL A 535 -4.00 3.12 2.59
N ASN A 536 -2.88 2.49 2.94
CA ASN A 536 -2.82 1.53 4.04
C ASN A 536 -2.58 2.22 5.41
N GLY A 537 -2.84 3.52 5.54
CA GLY A 537 -2.63 4.26 6.79
C GLY A 537 -1.17 4.18 7.24
N TYR A 538 -0.24 4.47 6.34
CA TYR A 538 1.21 4.38 6.55
C TYR A 538 1.75 2.97 6.91
N GLN A 539 1.02 1.89 6.59
CA GLN A 539 1.45 0.49 6.74
C GLN A 539 1.88 -0.15 5.40
N GLU A 540 2.85 -1.07 5.39
CA GLU A 540 3.23 -1.84 4.18
C GLU A 540 2.70 -3.27 4.17
N ASN A 541 2.13 -3.67 3.03
CA ASN A 541 1.73 -5.05 2.74
C ASN A 541 2.87 -5.82 2.08
N ASN A 542 3.88 -6.24 2.85
CA ASN A 542 4.81 -7.29 2.40
C ASN A 542 4.99 -8.36 3.47
N ALA A 543 4.80 -9.61 3.05
CA ALA A 543 4.84 -10.79 3.90
C ALA A 543 6.25 -11.07 4.42
N ARG A 544 6.62 -10.41 5.53
CA ARG A 544 7.54 -10.84 6.62
C ARG A 544 8.00 -9.69 7.52
N THR A 545 7.61 -8.46 7.24
CA THR A 545 8.09 -7.26 7.90
C THR A 545 7.06 -6.71 8.89
N LYS A 546 7.30 -6.79 10.21
CA LYS A 546 6.41 -6.19 11.22
C LYS A 546 6.54 -4.66 11.22
N SER A 547 5.56 -4.02 10.57
CA SER A 547 4.98 -2.67 10.80
C SER A 547 5.93 -1.46 10.95
N VAL A 548 5.71 -0.44 10.10
CA VAL A 548 5.76 0.96 10.55
C VAL A 548 4.84 1.02 11.77
N VAL A 549 5.37 1.38 12.94
CA VAL A 549 4.62 1.34 14.19
C VAL A 549 3.60 2.48 14.17
N MET A 550 2.45 2.23 13.54
CA MET A 550 1.18 2.82 13.95
C MET A 550 0.36 1.71 14.56
N ALA A 551 0.41 1.72 15.88
CA ALA A 551 -0.39 0.89 16.71
C ALA A 551 -0.69 1.78 17.93
N MET A 552 -1.94 1.82 18.38
CA MET A 552 -2.12 1.39 19.77
C MET A 552 -1.35 0.09 19.82
N ASN A 553 -0.12 0.15 20.34
CA ASN A 553 0.83 -0.95 20.31
C ASN A 553 0.05 -2.15 20.83
N THR A 554 -0.43 -3.03 19.95
CA THR A 554 -1.46 -4.01 20.34
C THR A 554 -0.84 -5.05 21.26
N SER A 555 0.50 -5.14 21.25
CA SER A 555 1.34 -5.69 22.31
C SER A 555 1.30 -4.91 23.64
N GLU A 556 1.39 -3.58 23.68
CA GLU A 556 1.15 -2.79 24.90
C GLU A 556 -0.31 -2.86 25.36
N TYR A 557 -1.28 -2.77 24.46
CA TYR A 557 -2.69 -2.95 24.75
C TYR A 557 -2.94 -4.34 25.35
N ALA A 558 -2.33 -5.39 24.81
CA ALA A 558 -2.40 -6.74 25.36
C ALA A 558 -1.65 -6.90 26.70
N LEU A 559 -0.60 -6.12 26.93
CA LEU A 559 0.10 -6.07 28.22
C LEU A 559 -0.74 -5.36 29.29
N GLU A 560 -1.47 -4.31 28.92
CA GLU A 560 -2.37 -3.53 29.79
C GLU A 560 -3.73 -4.21 30.01
N HIS A 561 -4.24 -4.91 29.00
CA HIS A 561 -5.57 -5.52 28.98
C HIS A 561 -5.43 -7.03 28.77
N ARG A 562 -5.15 -7.75 29.85
CA ARG A 562 -5.11 -9.21 29.86
C ARG A 562 -6.51 -9.82 29.90
N CYS A 563 -6.66 -10.99 29.27
CA CYS A 563 -7.90 -11.74 29.36
C CYS A 563 -8.00 -12.48 30.70
N ILE A 564 -8.97 -12.10 31.53
CA ILE A 564 -9.29 -12.84 32.75
C ILE A 564 -10.31 -13.93 32.39
N TRP A 565 -9.80 -15.15 32.19
CA TRP A 565 -10.62 -16.32 31.90
C TRP A 565 -11.41 -16.76 33.12
N SER A 566 -12.73 -16.86 32.97
CA SER A 566 -13.63 -17.39 34.00
C SER A 566 -14.60 -18.39 33.39
N THR A 567 -15.16 -19.29 34.20
CA THR A 567 -16.19 -20.22 33.71
C THR A 567 -17.38 -19.41 33.18
N CYS A 568 -17.77 -19.67 31.94
CA CYS A 568 -18.88 -18.97 31.32
C CYS A 568 -20.18 -19.22 32.11
N ASN A 569 -20.83 -18.15 32.58
CA ASN A 569 -22.09 -18.24 33.31
C ASN A 569 -23.25 -17.83 32.41
N VAL A 570 -23.70 -18.75 31.56
CA VAL A 570 -24.80 -18.52 30.59
C VAL A 570 -25.96 -19.45 30.93
N THR A 571 -27.13 -18.88 31.17
CA THR A 571 -28.37 -19.63 31.41
C THR A 571 -28.72 -20.52 30.21
N GLY A 572 -28.79 -21.84 30.42
CA GLY A 572 -29.20 -22.81 29.41
C GLY A 572 -28.10 -23.72 28.85
N TYR A 573 -26.82 -23.50 29.22
CA TYR A 573 -25.70 -24.35 28.83
C TYR A 573 -24.94 -24.89 30.06
N PRO A 574 -24.69 -26.21 30.17
CA PRO A 574 -23.90 -26.79 31.25
C PRO A 574 -22.45 -26.27 31.25
N SER A 575 -21.90 -25.96 32.42
CA SER A 575 -20.50 -25.51 32.60
C SER A 575 -19.44 -26.57 32.24
N THR A 576 -19.87 -27.81 32.04
CA THR A 576 -19.06 -28.94 31.56
C THR A 576 -19.86 -29.63 30.47
N PHE A 577 -19.48 -29.42 29.21
CA PHE A 577 -20.08 -30.08 28.06
C PHE A 577 -19.00 -30.99 27.46
N LEU A 578 -19.24 -32.30 27.41
CA LEU A 578 -18.34 -33.30 26.81
C LEU A 578 -16.89 -33.23 27.30
N ASP A 579 -16.57 -33.50 28.57
CA ASP A 579 -15.18 -33.50 29.08
C ASP A 579 -14.36 -32.17 28.88
N TYR A 580 -14.83 -31.16 28.13
CA TYR A 580 -14.16 -29.88 27.93
C TYR A 580 -14.47 -28.91 29.06
N LYS A 581 -13.47 -28.09 29.38
CA LYS A 581 -13.65 -26.88 30.20
C LYS A 581 -13.91 -25.68 29.29
N LEU A 582 -15.05 -25.03 29.51
CA LEU A 582 -15.49 -23.83 28.77
C LEU A 582 -15.27 -22.58 29.63
N ASP A 583 -14.34 -21.74 29.20
CA ASP A 583 -14.02 -20.45 29.83
C ASP A 583 -14.34 -19.28 28.88
N CYS A 584 -14.73 -18.14 29.42
CA CYS A 584 -15.05 -16.93 28.68
C CYS A 584 -14.20 -15.77 29.17
N CYS A 585 -13.99 -14.81 28.28
CA CYS A 585 -13.34 -13.57 28.59
C CYS A 585 -13.94 -12.43 27.74
N THR A 586 -14.02 -11.25 28.33
CA THR A 586 -14.40 -10.02 27.64
C THR A 586 -13.23 -9.03 27.64
N LEU A 587 -13.15 -8.24 26.57
CA LEU A 587 -12.13 -7.21 26.39
C LEU A 587 -12.80 -5.90 25.98
N PRO A 588 -12.41 -4.76 26.56
CA PRO A 588 -12.74 -3.48 25.96
C PRO A 588 -11.99 -3.35 24.62
N VAL A 589 -12.59 -2.67 23.66
CA VAL A 589 -11.95 -2.24 22.40
C VAL A 589 -12.59 -0.93 21.94
N PRO A 590 -11.91 -0.12 21.13
CA PRO A 590 -12.51 1.04 20.50
C PRO A 590 -13.76 0.69 19.69
N LEU A 591 -14.81 1.50 19.83
CA LEU A 591 -15.94 1.51 18.90
C LEU A 591 -15.39 1.87 17.51
N ASN A 592 -14.67 2.99 17.39
CA ASN A 592 -14.01 3.42 16.17
C ASN A 592 -12.48 3.31 16.35
N TYR A 593 -11.83 2.45 15.57
CA TYR A 593 -10.36 2.28 15.65
C TYR A 593 -9.57 3.48 15.10
N ALA A 594 -10.17 4.31 14.25
CA ALA A 594 -9.57 5.57 13.78
C ALA A 594 -9.74 6.72 14.78
N ARG A 595 -10.73 6.62 15.68
CA ARG A 595 -11.00 7.60 16.74
C ARG A 595 -11.42 6.86 18.01
N PRO A 596 -10.48 6.44 18.88
CA PRO A 596 -10.77 5.60 20.03
C PRO A 596 -11.37 6.40 21.21
N ASP A 597 -12.40 7.20 20.94
CA ASP A 597 -13.07 8.09 21.90
C ASP A 597 -14.11 7.36 22.76
N ARG A 598 -14.67 6.26 22.25
CA ARG A 598 -15.67 5.43 22.91
C ARG A 598 -15.24 3.96 22.85
N LEU A 599 -15.35 3.26 23.98
CA LEU A 599 -15.09 1.83 24.06
C LEU A 599 -16.39 1.02 23.97
N ILE A 600 -16.28 -0.16 23.38
CA ILE A 600 -17.26 -1.25 23.45
C ILE A 600 -16.58 -2.49 24.03
N THR A 601 -17.37 -3.44 24.50
CA THR A 601 -16.89 -4.74 24.95
C THR A 601 -17.04 -5.77 23.84
N ILE A 602 -16.01 -6.59 23.62
CA ILE A 602 -16.04 -7.80 22.78
C ILE A 602 -15.76 -9.04 23.61
N SER A 603 -16.20 -10.21 23.16
CA SER A 603 -16.07 -11.46 23.89
C SER A 603 -15.43 -12.57 23.05
N MET A 604 -14.73 -13.48 23.72
CA MET A 604 -14.32 -14.76 23.15
C MET A 604 -14.42 -15.90 24.17
N SER A 605 -14.82 -17.07 23.68
CA SER A 605 -14.95 -18.29 24.47
C SER A 605 -13.81 -19.25 24.14
N ARG A 606 -13.34 -20.00 25.13
CA ARG A 606 -12.24 -20.96 25.03
C ARG A 606 -12.67 -22.34 25.49
N LEU A 607 -12.49 -23.33 24.62
CA LEU A 607 -12.56 -24.76 24.97
C LEU A 607 -11.14 -25.28 25.16
N SER A 608 -10.81 -25.64 26.40
CA SER A 608 -9.48 -26.17 26.73
C SER A 608 -9.39 -27.67 26.40
N PRO A 609 -8.26 -28.15 25.84
CA PRO A 609 -8.11 -29.58 25.53
C PRO A 609 -8.02 -30.44 26.80
N LEU A 610 -8.31 -31.73 26.66
CA LEU A 610 -8.19 -32.72 27.75
C LEU A 610 -6.74 -33.13 28.04
N ARG A 611 -5.84 -32.99 27.06
CA ARG A 611 -4.40 -33.26 27.21
C ARG A 611 -3.60 -31.98 26.99
N SER A 612 -2.72 -31.66 27.94
CA SER A 612 -1.69 -30.64 27.75
C SER A 612 -0.66 -31.14 26.75
N THR A 613 -0.38 -30.37 25.70
CA THR A 613 0.71 -30.61 24.75
C THR A 613 1.78 -29.53 24.91
N SER A 614 3.02 -29.80 24.48
CA SER A 614 4.13 -28.82 24.52
C SER A 614 3.96 -27.67 23.53
N ASP A 615 3.11 -27.85 22.51
CA ASP A 615 3.14 -27.05 21.28
C ASP A 615 2.08 -25.93 21.22
N ASN A 616 1.26 -25.77 22.28
CA ASN A 616 0.25 -24.70 22.42
C ASN A 616 -0.55 -24.41 21.11
N ASN A 617 -1.04 -25.46 20.47
CA ASN A 617 -1.76 -25.34 19.20
C ASN A 617 -3.17 -24.76 19.43
N THR A 618 -3.50 -23.68 18.72
CA THR A 618 -4.76 -22.95 18.90
C THR A 618 -5.47 -22.75 17.56
N LEU A 619 -6.77 -23.04 17.55
CA LEU A 619 -7.65 -22.85 16.40
C LEU A 619 -8.73 -21.81 16.74
N PHE A 620 -8.72 -20.69 16.03
CA PHE A 620 -9.80 -19.70 16.09
C PHE A 620 -10.89 -20.10 15.10
N ILE A 621 -12.15 -20.08 15.54
CA ILE A 621 -13.30 -20.51 14.73
C ILE A 621 -14.24 -19.34 14.48
N LEU A 622 -14.28 -18.86 13.24
CA LEU A 622 -15.15 -17.75 12.84
C LEU A 622 -16.49 -18.28 12.34
N MET A 623 -17.57 -17.84 12.99
CA MET A 623 -18.94 -18.27 12.69
C MET A 623 -19.42 -17.81 11.32
N GLY A 624 -20.34 -18.59 10.75
CA GLY A 624 -21.18 -18.18 9.63
C GLY A 624 -22.37 -17.32 10.04
N GLY A 625 -22.96 -16.63 9.07
CA GLY A 625 -24.02 -15.63 9.28
C GLY A 625 -23.52 -14.35 9.99
N PRO A 626 -23.72 -13.14 9.45
CA PRO A 626 -23.20 -11.92 10.06
C PRO A 626 -23.76 -11.60 11.45
N GLY A 627 -24.87 -12.22 11.86
CA GLY A 627 -25.43 -12.12 13.20
C GLY A 627 -24.98 -13.20 14.19
N GLY A 628 -24.25 -14.23 13.76
CA GLY A 628 -23.97 -15.42 14.57
C GLY A 628 -22.96 -15.19 15.68
N SER A 629 -23.27 -15.65 16.89
CA SER A 629 -22.32 -15.69 18.02
C SER A 629 -21.42 -16.93 17.94
N GLY A 630 -20.16 -16.78 18.36
CA GLY A 630 -19.19 -17.87 18.54
C GLY A 630 -19.74 -19.03 19.37
N TRP A 631 -20.65 -18.74 20.28
CA TRP A 631 -21.36 -19.71 21.11
C TRP A 631 -22.21 -20.70 20.33
N SER A 632 -22.75 -20.29 19.18
CA SER A 632 -23.64 -21.12 18.38
C SER A 632 -22.97 -22.39 17.83
N LEU A 633 -21.63 -22.42 17.74
CA LEU A 633 -20.88 -23.60 17.28
C LEU A 633 -20.16 -24.36 18.40
N VAL A 634 -20.25 -23.94 19.67
CA VAL A 634 -19.56 -24.61 20.78
C VAL A 634 -19.92 -26.10 20.85
N GLU A 635 -21.20 -26.43 20.76
CA GLU A 635 -21.70 -27.82 20.80
C GLU A 635 -21.20 -28.64 19.60
N ASN A 636 -21.34 -28.10 18.39
CA ASN A 636 -20.97 -28.80 17.16
C ASN A 636 -19.45 -29.03 17.07
N VAL A 637 -18.65 -28.01 17.40
CA VAL A 637 -17.19 -28.08 17.33
C VAL A 637 -16.63 -29.01 18.42
N ALA A 638 -17.18 -28.98 19.64
CA ALA A 638 -16.73 -29.87 20.73
C ALA A 638 -16.98 -31.35 20.40
N LEU A 639 -18.06 -31.67 19.68
CA LEU A 639 -18.31 -33.01 19.14
C LEU A 639 -17.35 -33.37 17.99
N LEU A 640 -16.80 -32.37 17.31
CA LEU A 640 -16.06 -32.55 16.07
C LEU A 640 -14.55 -32.63 16.24
N ILE A 641 -13.89 -31.86 17.09
CA ILE A 641 -12.41 -31.92 17.25
C ILE A 641 -12.09 -32.65 18.56
N PRO A 642 -11.81 -33.97 18.57
CA PRO A 642 -11.60 -34.73 19.79
C PRO A 642 -10.64 -34.07 20.77
N ALA A 643 -11.06 -33.95 22.03
CA ALA A 643 -10.34 -33.22 23.09
C ALA A 643 -8.93 -33.78 23.35
N GLN A 644 -8.74 -35.03 22.93
CA GLN A 644 -7.51 -35.80 22.98
C GLN A 644 -6.40 -35.30 22.03
N PHE A 645 -6.71 -34.45 21.04
CA PHE A 645 -5.71 -33.91 20.09
C PHE A 645 -4.90 -32.74 20.64
N GLY A 646 -5.22 -32.23 21.83
CA GLY A 646 -4.39 -31.20 22.47
C GLY A 646 -4.44 -29.83 21.78
N ILE A 647 -5.53 -29.53 21.07
CA ILE A 647 -5.78 -28.25 20.39
C ILE A 647 -6.73 -27.42 21.25
N THR A 648 -6.37 -26.15 21.50
CA THR A 648 -7.27 -25.19 22.14
C THR A 648 -8.14 -24.52 21.11
N LEU A 649 -9.45 -24.41 21.38
CA LEU A 649 -10.39 -23.78 20.46
C LEU A 649 -10.83 -22.44 21.02
N ILE A 650 -10.76 -21.40 20.19
CA ILE A 650 -11.22 -20.05 20.52
C ILE A 650 -12.37 -19.67 19.59
N LEU A 651 -13.50 -19.27 20.17
CA LEU A 651 -14.71 -18.89 19.46
C LEU A 651 -15.02 -17.42 19.77
N PRO A 652 -14.56 -16.48 18.94
CA PRO A 652 -14.83 -15.06 19.12
C PRO A 652 -16.26 -14.70 18.71
N ASP A 653 -16.86 -13.76 19.44
CA ASP A 653 -18.09 -13.09 19.03
C ASP A 653 -17.77 -11.89 18.14
N HIS A 654 -18.55 -11.70 17.08
CA HIS A 654 -18.52 -10.44 16.32
C HIS A 654 -18.97 -9.28 17.22
N ARG A 655 -18.44 -8.08 17.01
CA ARG A 655 -19.03 -6.87 17.63
C ARG A 655 -20.50 -6.75 17.21
N GLY A 656 -21.41 -6.54 18.16
CA GLY A 656 -22.84 -6.46 17.88
C GLY A 656 -23.65 -7.72 18.16
N THR A 657 -23.05 -8.84 18.58
CA THR A 657 -23.76 -10.10 18.90
C THR A 657 -23.16 -10.83 20.11
N GLY A 658 -23.84 -11.84 20.64
CA GLY A 658 -23.29 -12.70 21.68
C GLY A 658 -23.07 -12.00 23.01
N LEU A 659 -21.92 -12.29 23.63
CA LEU A 659 -21.43 -11.64 24.84
C LEU A 659 -20.67 -10.33 24.54
N SER A 660 -20.44 -10.02 23.26
CA SER A 660 -19.99 -8.69 22.85
C SER A 660 -21.13 -7.67 23.03
N THR A 661 -20.80 -6.38 22.89
CA THR A 661 -21.79 -5.30 22.97
C THR A 661 -22.86 -5.49 21.88
N VAL A 662 -24.07 -5.91 22.28
CA VAL A 662 -25.13 -6.34 21.37
C VAL A 662 -25.81 -5.15 20.69
N LEU A 663 -25.99 -5.24 19.37
CA LEU A 663 -26.87 -4.34 18.62
C LEU A 663 -28.32 -4.76 18.82
N GLY A 664 -29.17 -3.82 19.26
CA GLY A 664 -30.58 -4.07 19.49
C GLY A 664 -31.43 -2.83 19.26
N CYS A 665 -32.72 -3.05 19.04
CA CYS A 665 -33.72 -2.03 18.71
C CYS A 665 -34.27 -1.26 19.91
N ASP A 666 -33.88 -1.62 21.13
CA ASP A 666 -34.19 -0.91 22.37
C ASP A 666 -33.09 -1.18 23.43
N ASP A 667 -33.30 -0.74 24.67
CA ASP A 667 -32.35 -0.99 25.77
C ASP A 667 -32.41 -2.44 26.30
N ASN A 668 -33.43 -3.21 25.91
CA ASN A 668 -33.53 -4.64 26.20
C ASN A 668 -33.00 -5.52 25.06
N HIS A 669 -32.30 -4.92 24.10
CA HIS A 669 -31.73 -5.57 22.92
C HIS A 669 -32.73 -6.32 22.03
N LEU A 670 -33.96 -5.80 21.87
CA LEU A 670 -34.96 -6.37 20.97
C LEU A 670 -34.39 -6.55 19.55
N GLN A 671 -34.61 -7.72 18.95
CA GLN A 671 -34.05 -8.09 17.63
C GLN A 671 -35.04 -7.95 16.47
N THR A 672 -36.22 -7.36 16.70
CA THR A 672 -37.26 -7.20 15.67
C THR A 672 -37.07 -5.91 14.88
N ILE A 673 -36.88 -6.03 13.56
CA ILE A 673 -36.64 -4.88 12.68
C ILE A 673 -37.96 -4.19 12.31
N THR A 674 -38.13 -2.97 12.80
CA THR A 674 -39.22 -2.04 12.44
C THR A 674 -38.65 -0.67 12.07
N THR A 675 -39.47 0.25 11.54
CA THR A 675 -39.06 1.64 11.32
C THR A 675 -38.60 2.33 12.62
N ASP A 676 -39.25 2.01 13.74
CA ASP A 676 -38.87 2.51 15.07
C ASP A 676 -37.49 1.97 15.50
N CYS A 677 -37.18 0.70 15.18
CA CYS A 677 -35.86 0.12 15.42
C CYS A 677 -34.75 0.91 14.70
N ILE A 678 -34.93 1.21 13.40
CA ILE A 678 -33.93 1.95 12.61
C ILE A 678 -33.70 3.35 13.20
N THR A 679 -34.79 4.01 13.62
CA THR A 679 -34.74 5.31 14.28
C THR A 679 -33.97 5.23 15.60
N TYR A 680 -34.27 4.23 16.42
CA TYR A 680 -33.58 3.99 17.68
C TYR A 680 -32.09 3.73 17.47
N LEU A 681 -31.70 2.83 16.56
CA LEU A 681 -30.31 2.50 16.27
C LEU A 681 -29.52 3.74 15.84
N THR A 682 -30.09 4.54 14.94
CA THR A 682 -29.46 5.77 14.45
C THR A 682 -29.32 6.81 15.56
N SER A 683 -30.27 6.88 16.49
CA SER A 683 -30.19 7.78 17.64
C SER A 683 -29.17 7.33 18.71
N LYS A 684 -29.12 6.03 19.02
CA LYS A 684 -28.24 5.47 20.07
C LYS A 684 -26.78 5.43 19.67
N TRP A 685 -26.51 5.13 18.41
CA TRP A 685 -25.15 4.91 17.91
C TRP A 685 -24.63 6.04 17.04
N THR A 686 -25.49 6.96 16.56
CA THR A 686 -25.23 7.83 15.40
C THR A 686 -25.00 7.02 14.12
N ILE A 687 -25.14 7.64 12.94
CA ILE A 687 -24.82 6.98 11.68
C ILE A 687 -23.35 6.54 11.66
N GLU A 688 -22.46 7.39 12.20
CA GLU A 688 -21.03 7.13 12.20
C GLU A 688 -20.64 5.97 13.15
N GLY A 689 -21.23 5.92 14.33
CA GLY A 689 -20.99 4.82 15.27
C GLY A 689 -21.65 3.51 14.83
N LEU A 690 -22.82 3.57 14.18
CA LEU A 690 -23.43 2.38 13.56
C LEU A 690 -22.57 1.85 12.40
N ASN A 691 -21.88 2.74 11.68
CA ASN A 691 -20.86 2.42 10.66
C ASN A 691 -19.57 1.80 11.24
N GLN A 692 -19.52 1.50 12.54
CA GLN A 692 -18.41 0.76 13.16
C GLN A 692 -18.76 -0.69 13.51
N PHE A 693 -19.98 -1.14 13.26
CA PHE A 693 -20.38 -2.54 13.38
C PHE A 693 -20.24 -3.23 12.03
N THR A 694 -18.99 -3.29 11.57
CA THR A 694 -18.57 -3.72 10.23
C THR A 694 -17.59 -4.88 10.29
N ILE A 695 -17.40 -5.57 9.16
CA ILE A 695 -16.43 -6.68 9.02
C ILE A 695 -15.01 -6.17 9.28
N THR A 696 -14.67 -4.98 8.79
CA THR A 696 -13.34 -4.36 8.99
C THR A 696 -13.07 -4.11 10.47
N ALA A 697 -14.03 -3.56 11.20
CA ALA A 697 -13.85 -3.31 12.62
C ALA A 697 -13.79 -4.62 13.43
N ALA A 698 -14.56 -5.65 13.03
CA ALA A 698 -14.45 -6.99 13.61
C ALA A 698 -13.11 -7.68 13.28
N ALA A 699 -12.48 -7.41 12.14
CA ALA A 699 -11.15 -7.91 11.83
C ALA A 699 -10.08 -7.29 12.75
N HIS A 700 -10.21 -6.01 13.09
CA HIS A 700 -9.38 -5.39 14.13
C HIS A 700 -9.61 -6.03 15.50
N ASP A 701 -10.87 -6.29 15.89
CA ASP A 701 -11.19 -6.99 17.14
C ASP A 701 -10.53 -8.37 17.22
N LEU A 702 -10.60 -9.14 16.13
CA LEU A 702 -9.98 -10.46 16.03
C LEU A 702 -8.47 -10.38 16.25
N SER A 703 -7.80 -9.34 15.73
CA SER A 703 -6.36 -9.14 15.97
C SER A 703 -6.03 -8.84 17.42
N VAL A 704 -6.86 -8.07 18.13
CA VAL A 704 -6.69 -7.77 19.56
C VAL A 704 -6.90 -9.05 20.37
N GLN A 705 -7.97 -9.79 20.11
CA GLN A 705 -8.26 -11.08 20.75
C GLN A 705 -7.11 -12.08 20.58
N MET A 706 -6.55 -12.20 19.38
CA MET A 706 -5.41 -13.09 19.11
C MET A 706 -4.16 -12.67 19.88
N GLN A 707 -3.82 -11.39 19.88
CA GLN A 707 -2.61 -10.90 20.54
C GLN A 707 -2.71 -10.99 22.07
N VAL A 708 -3.86 -10.64 22.65
CA VAL A 708 -4.15 -10.82 24.08
C VAL A 708 -4.04 -12.30 24.46
N TYR A 709 -4.59 -13.19 23.65
CA TYR A 709 -4.50 -14.63 23.91
C TYR A 709 -3.05 -15.16 23.81
N GLN A 710 -2.31 -14.75 22.77
CA GLN A 710 -0.92 -15.16 22.55
C GLN A 710 0.04 -14.66 23.63
N ALA A 711 -0.26 -13.53 24.27
CA ALA A 711 0.54 -13.00 25.37
C ALA A 711 0.64 -13.97 26.55
N ASP A 712 -0.44 -14.70 26.85
CA ASP A 712 -0.48 -15.71 27.90
C ASP A 712 -0.24 -17.14 27.36
N HIS A 713 -0.43 -17.38 26.06
CA HIS A 713 -0.35 -18.70 25.42
C HIS A 713 0.49 -18.62 24.13
N PRO A 714 1.83 -18.49 24.22
CA PRO A 714 2.68 -18.44 23.05
C PRO A 714 2.58 -19.78 22.30
N GLY A 715 2.20 -19.73 21.03
CA GLY A 715 1.90 -20.92 20.26
C GLY A 715 1.43 -20.62 18.84
N ARG A 716 1.16 -21.69 18.10
CA ARG A 716 0.73 -21.65 16.70
C ARG A 716 -0.78 -21.37 16.62
N ILE A 717 -1.16 -20.33 15.87
CA ILE A 717 -2.57 -19.97 15.61
C ILE A 717 -2.94 -20.26 14.16
N SER A 718 -4.01 -21.03 13.98
CA SER A 718 -4.72 -21.17 12.71
C SER A 718 -6.15 -20.64 12.84
N ILE A 719 -6.76 -20.27 11.71
CA ILE A 719 -8.17 -19.90 11.65
C ILE A 719 -8.95 -20.93 10.82
N TYR A 720 -10.09 -21.37 11.35
CA TYR A 720 -11.10 -22.08 10.59
C TYR A 720 -12.35 -21.21 10.51
N SER A 721 -12.84 -20.96 9.30
CA SER A 721 -13.91 -20.01 9.05
C SER A 721 -15.01 -20.63 8.21
N VAL A 722 -16.26 -20.32 8.53
CA VAL A 722 -17.44 -20.93 7.89
C VAL A 722 -18.34 -19.86 7.30
N SER A 723 -18.82 -20.03 6.06
CA SER A 723 -19.82 -19.16 5.43
C SER A 723 -19.40 -17.68 5.50
N TYR A 724 -20.19 -16.81 6.14
CA TYR A 724 -19.81 -15.42 6.45
C TYR A 724 -18.42 -15.26 7.07
N GLY A 725 -18.04 -16.17 7.97
CA GLY A 725 -16.72 -16.16 8.58
C GLY A 725 -15.60 -16.21 7.57
N THR A 726 -15.80 -16.76 6.37
CA THR A 726 -14.80 -16.76 5.29
C THR A 726 -14.54 -15.35 4.74
N LEU A 727 -15.57 -14.49 4.72
CA LEU A 727 -15.42 -13.07 4.38
C LEU A 727 -14.76 -12.29 5.52
N TRP A 728 -15.09 -12.60 6.77
CA TRP A 728 -14.39 -12.04 7.93
C TRP A 728 -12.91 -12.42 7.93
N LEU A 729 -12.58 -13.68 7.64
CA LEU A 729 -11.21 -14.15 7.45
C LEU A 729 -10.52 -13.45 6.27
N ASP A 730 -11.19 -13.34 5.11
CA ASP A 730 -10.62 -12.65 3.95
C ASP A 730 -10.29 -11.19 4.29
N ARG A 731 -11.20 -10.47 4.95
CA ARG A 731 -10.96 -9.12 5.47
C ARG A 731 -9.81 -9.08 6.46
N PHE A 732 -9.77 -10.03 7.40
CA PHE A 732 -8.68 -10.13 8.37
C PHE A 732 -7.34 -10.37 7.67
N LEU A 733 -7.26 -11.21 6.64
CA LEU A 733 -6.03 -11.48 5.89
C LEU A 733 -5.59 -10.28 5.04
N GLN A 734 -6.53 -9.46 4.55
CA GLN A 734 -6.22 -8.19 3.86
C GLN A 734 -5.57 -7.17 4.80
N ILE A 735 -5.92 -7.18 6.09
CA ILE A 735 -5.43 -6.24 7.11
C ILE A 735 -4.20 -6.81 7.86
N TYR A 736 -4.20 -8.11 8.17
CA TYR A 736 -3.22 -8.81 9.01
C TYR A 736 -2.69 -10.09 8.35
N PRO A 737 -1.98 -10.00 7.21
CA PRO A 737 -1.64 -11.15 6.37
C PRO A 737 -0.67 -12.17 6.99
N THR A 738 -0.05 -11.85 8.14
CA THR A 738 1.04 -12.66 8.74
C THR A 738 0.77 -13.13 10.17
N LEU A 739 -0.39 -12.80 10.77
CA LEU A 739 -0.65 -13.10 12.19
C LEU A 739 -0.93 -14.58 12.46
N ILE A 740 -1.28 -15.36 11.43
CA ILE A 740 -1.69 -16.77 11.54
C ILE A 740 -0.83 -17.64 10.63
N GLN A 741 -0.66 -18.91 11.00
CA GLN A 741 0.19 -19.84 10.26
C GLN A 741 -0.49 -20.46 9.04
N SER A 742 -1.82 -20.66 9.13
CA SER A 742 -2.64 -21.30 8.11
C SER A 742 -4.10 -20.98 8.35
N ALA A 743 -4.90 -21.06 7.29
CA ALA A 743 -6.32 -20.79 7.38
C ALA A 743 -7.15 -21.76 6.54
N ILE A 744 -8.42 -21.93 6.95
CA ILE A 744 -9.40 -22.77 6.29
C ILE A 744 -10.68 -21.96 6.07
N MET A 745 -11.17 -21.96 4.83
CA MET A 745 -12.43 -21.38 4.43
C MET A 745 -13.40 -22.47 4.02
N ASP A 746 -14.49 -22.63 4.76
CA ASP A 746 -15.54 -23.61 4.49
C ASP A 746 -16.84 -22.89 4.10
N GLY A 747 -17.37 -23.15 2.91
CA GLY A 747 -18.47 -22.35 2.36
C GLY A 747 -18.01 -20.94 1.98
N VAL A 748 -17.17 -20.85 0.94
CA VAL A 748 -16.46 -19.63 0.53
C VAL A 748 -17.39 -18.56 -0.02
N ILE A 749 -17.37 -17.36 0.57
CA ILE A 749 -18.10 -16.17 0.11
C ILE A 749 -17.21 -15.31 -0.80
N ASN A 750 -17.73 -14.93 -1.97
CA ASN A 750 -17.06 -13.99 -2.87
C ASN A 750 -17.67 -12.58 -2.78
N PRO A 751 -17.01 -11.60 -2.14
CA PRO A 751 -17.60 -10.28 -1.91
C PRO A 751 -17.90 -9.48 -3.18
N ILE A 752 -17.24 -9.80 -4.31
CA ILE A 752 -17.39 -9.05 -5.57
C ILE A 752 -18.63 -9.50 -6.34
N LEU A 753 -19.02 -10.76 -6.23
CA LEU A 753 -20.02 -11.39 -7.09
C LEU A 753 -21.39 -11.54 -6.44
N ILE A 754 -21.55 -11.10 -5.19
CA ILE A 754 -22.82 -11.26 -4.49
C ILE A 754 -23.73 -10.05 -4.72
N SER A 755 -24.98 -10.36 -5.04
CA SER A 755 -26.00 -9.42 -5.46
C SER A 755 -27.31 -9.76 -4.72
N ILE A 756 -27.85 -8.81 -3.96
CA ILE A 756 -29.14 -8.99 -3.24
C ILE A 756 -30.24 -9.31 -4.24
N SER A 757 -30.30 -8.53 -5.32
CA SER A 757 -31.38 -8.61 -6.31
C SER A 757 -31.44 -9.96 -7.03
N ARG A 758 -30.32 -10.70 -7.06
CA ARG A 758 -30.19 -11.99 -7.76
C ARG A 758 -29.98 -13.19 -6.84
N TYR A 759 -29.94 -13.00 -5.53
CA TYR A 759 -29.68 -14.08 -4.57
C TYR A 759 -30.63 -15.28 -4.78
N ASP A 760 -31.94 -15.01 -4.89
CA ASP A 760 -32.95 -16.05 -5.10
C ASP A 760 -32.79 -16.76 -6.46
N LEU A 761 -32.30 -16.05 -7.49
CA LEU A 761 -31.99 -16.66 -8.79
C LEU A 761 -30.81 -17.63 -8.70
N PHE A 762 -29.74 -17.24 -7.99
CA PHE A 762 -28.58 -18.10 -7.78
C PHE A 762 -28.94 -19.34 -6.97
N ALA A 763 -29.68 -19.18 -5.87
CA ALA A 763 -30.20 -20.31 -5.10
C ALA A 763 -31.07 -21.26 -5.96
N SER A 764 -31.93 -20.68 -6.81
CA SER A 764 -32.77 -21.47 -7.72
C SER A 764 -31.96 -22.23 -8.77
N GLN A 765 -30.81 -21.71 -9.21
CA GLN A 765 -29.93 -22.39 -10.15
C GLN A 765 -29.38 -23.69 -9.55
N VAL A 766 -29.02 -23.70 -8.27
CA VAL A 766 -28.60 -24.91 -7.54
C VAL A 766 -29.74 -25.92 -7.45
N GLY A 767 -30.96 -25.46 -7.15
CA GLY A 767 -32.14 -26.32 -7.14
C GLY A 767 -32.40 -26.98 -8.51
N LEU A 768 -32.23 -26.21 -9.60
CA LEU A 768 -32.33 -26.74 -10.96
C LEU A 768 -31.23 -27.77 -11.22
N GLN A 769 -29.97 -27.47 -10.90
CA GLN A 769 -28.85 -28.40 -11.05
C GLN A 769 -29.11 -29.70 -10.29
N PHE A 770 -29.57 -29.63 -9.04
CA PHE A 770 -29.93 -30.81 -8.23
C PHE A 770 -31.00 -31.67 -8.91
N LEU A 771 -32.08 -31.07 -9.42
CA LEU A 771 -33.14 -31.81 -10.11
C LEU A 771 -32.70 -32.34 -11.48
N THR A 772 -31.81 -31.63 -12.17
CA THR A 772 -31.17 -32.12 -13.40
C THR A 772 -30.28 -33.32 -13.10
N TYR A 773 -29.51 -33.29 -12.00
CA TYR A 773 -28.79 -34.48 -11.54
C TYR A 773 -29.78 -35.61 -11.33
N CYS A 774 -30.84 -35.45 -10.54
CA CYS A 774 -31.88 -36.47 -10.37
C CYS A 774 -32.43 -37.03 -11.70
N GLN A 775 -32.59 -36.22 -12.74
CA GLN A 775 -33.05 -36.68 -14.04
C GLN A 775 -32.06 -37.62 -14.76
N LEU A 776 -30.76 -37.44 -14.55
CA LEU A 776 -29.68 -38.24 -15.16
C LEU A 776 -29.46 -39.58 -14.46
N GLN A 777 -30.21 -39.83 -13.40
CA GLN A 777 -29.99 -40.91 -12.45
C GLN A 777 -31.06 -41.99 -12.67
N PRO A 778 -30.73 -43.23 -13.08
CA PRO A 778 -31.73 -44.22 -13.51
C PRO A 778 -32.88 -44.45 -12.52
N GLU A 779 -32.55 -44.52 -11.24
CA GLU A 779 -33.47 -44.75 -10.13
C GLU A 779 -34.45 -43.58 -9.99
N CYS A 780 -33.95 -42.34 -9.91
CA CYS A 780 -34.80 -41.16 -9.86
C CYS A 780 -35.59 -40.98 -11.16
N HIS A 781 -34.94 -41.12 -12.31
CA HIS A 781 -35.53 -41.02 -13.64
C HIS A 781 -36.74 -41.96 -13.80
N SER A 782 -36.69 -43.16 -13.23
CA SER A 782 -37.78 -44.14 -13.30
C SER A 782 -39.11 -43.66 -12.68
N TYR A 783 -39.05 -42.69 -11.75
CA TYR A 783 -40.22 -42.11 -11.11
C TYR A 783 -40.84 -40.94 -11.89
N PHE A 784 -40.16 -40.39 -12.92
CA PHE A 784 -40.64 -39.23 -13.66
C PHE A 784 -40.83 -39.53 -15.15
N PRO A 785 -41.92 -39.08 -15.79
CA PRO A 785 -42.07 -39.21 -17.24
C PRO A 785 -40.96 -38.48 -18.00
N VAL A 786 -40.51 -39.03 -19.13
CA VAL A 786 -39.42 -38.46 -19.96
C VAL A 786 -39.75 -37.04 -20.45
N ASP A 787 -41.02 -36.76 -20.72
CA ASP A 787 -41.54 -35.46 -21.15
C ASP A 787 -41.84 -34.49 -19.99
N GLN A 788 -41.80 -34.97 -18.75
CA GLN A 788 -42.04 -34.17 -17.54
C GLN A 788 -40.97 -34.44 -16.48
N PRO A 789 -39.72 -33.98 -16.71
CA PRO A 789 -38.65 -34.15 -15.74
C PRO A 789 -38.97 -33.41 -14.42
N PRO A 790 -38.32 -33.78 -13.29
CA PRO A 790 -38.65 -33.29 -11.96
C PRO A 790 -38.79 -31.76 -11.84
N TYR A 791 -37.94 -31.00 -12.52
CA TYR A 791 -37.97 -29.53 -12.49
C TYR A 791 -39.18 -28.93 -13.22
N VAL A 792 -39.59 -29.51 -14.36
CA VAL A 792 -40.81 -29.10 -15.09
C VAL A 792 -42.05 -29.39 -14.25
N MET A 793 -42.06 -30.56 -13.61
CA MET A 793 -43.14 -30.98 -12.73
C MET A 793 -43.27 -30.02 -11.53
N LEU A 794 -42.15 -29.64 -10.91
CA LEU A 794 -42.15 -28.68 -9.79
C LEU A 794 -42.66 -27.29 -10.22
N TYR A 795 -42.26 -26.78 -11.38
CA TYR A 795 -42.80 -25.50 -11.90
C TYR A 795 -44.33 -25.53 -11.99
N ARG A 796 -44.90 -26.63 -12.52
CA ARG A 796 -46.36 -26.80 -12.59
C ARG A 796 -46.98 -26.84 -11.20
N ILE A 797 -46.44 -27.64 -10.29
CA ILE A 797 -46.96 -27.77 -8.91
C ILE A 797 -46.98 -26.40 -8.22
N LEU A 798 -45.89 -25.64 -8.30
CA LEU A 798 -45.81 -24.30 -7.69
C LEU A 798 -46.89 -23.35 -8.25
N ALA A 799 -47.15 -23.39 -9.56
CA ALA A 799 -48.21 -22.58 -10.18
C ALA A 799 -49.64 -23.02 -9.78
N GLU A 800 -49.86 -24.31 -9.54
CA GLU A 800 -51.16 -24.86 -9.14
C GLU A 800 -51.48 -24.64 -7.67
N LEU A 801 -50.46 -24.54 -6.80
CA LEU A 801 -50.61 -24.33 -5.36
C LEU A 801 -51.26 -22.98 -5.02
N ASP A 802 -50.86 -21.91 -5.70
CA ASP A 802 -51.39 -20.57 -5.42
C ASP A 802 -52.77 -20.32 -6.04
N THR A 803 -53.19 -21.18 -6.98
CA THR A 803 -54.53 -21.12 -7.59
C THR A 803 -55.54 -22.05 -6.91
N ASN A 804 -55.15 -22.69 -5.78
CA ASN A 804 -55.93 -23.71 -5.06
C ASN A 804 -56.37 -24.91 -5.93
N LYS A 805 -55.76 -25.09 -7.12
CA LYS A 805 -56.03 -26.24 -7.99
C LYS A 805 -55.42 -27.54 -7.46
N GLN A 806 -54.40 -27.42 -6.60
CA GLN A 806 -53.71 -28.53 -5.96
C GLN A 806 -54.23 -28.75 -4.54
N GLN A 807 -54.98 -29.84 -4.29
CA GLN A 807 -55.60 -30.12 -2.98
C GLN A 807 -54.69 -30.90 -2.02
N CYS A 808 -53.52 -31.36 -2.48
CA CYS A 808 -52.66 -32.31 -1.79
C CYS A 808 -52.24 -31.89 -0.37
N ILE A 809 -52.10 -30.58 -0.12
CA ILE A 809 -51.40 -30.05 1.06
C ILE A 809 -52.13 -28.91 1.77
N ASN A 810 -53.42 -28.67 1.45
CA ASN A 810 -54.18 -27.49 1.90
C ASN A 810 -54.31 -27.28 3.43
N LYS A 811 -54.04 -28.29 4.26
CA LYS A 811 -54.27 -28.26 5.72
C LYS A 811 -53.15 -27.60 6.54
N TYR A 812 -52.00 -27.29 5.94
CA TYR A 812 -50.79 -26.83 6.66
C TYR A 812 -50.34 -25.41 6.31
N PHE A 813 -51.07 -24.70 5.45
CA PHE A 813 -50.71 -23.35 5.03
C PHE A 813 -51.53 -22.30 5.79
N ASN A 814 -50.84 -21.24 6.22
CA ASN A 814 -51.45 -20.04 6.76
C ASN A 814 -52.18 -19.28 5.64
N GLU A 815 -53.30 -18.61 5.93
CA GLU A 815 -54.11 -17.91 4.90
C GLU A 815 -53.42 -16.66 4.33
N ASP A 816 -52.38 -16.14 4.99
CA ASP A 816 -51.80 -14.81 4.71
C ASP A 816 -50.60 -14.78 3.73
N LYS A 817 -50.10 -15.93 3.23
CA LYS A 817 -48.95 -15.97 2.28
C LYS A 817 -49.16 -16.99 1.15
N PRO A 818 -48.55 -16.80 -0.05
CA PRO A 818 -48.59 -17.78 -1.13
C PRO A 818 -48.08 -19.14 -0.67
N LYS A 819 -48.80 -20.22 -1.01
CA LYS A 819 -48.45 -21.59 -0.60
C LYS A 819 -47.18 -22.06 -1.28
N SER A 820 -46.93 -21.56 -2.50
CA SER A 820 -45.72 -21.84 -3.25
C SER A 820 -44.47 -21.31 -2.54
N ASP A 821 -44.52 -20.15 -1.88
CA ASP A 821 -43.38 -19.56 -1.15
C ASP A 821 -42.86 -20.46 -0.05
N TRP A 822 -43.79 -21.05 0.71
CA TRP A 822 -43.43 -21.98 1.77
C TRP A 822 -42.76 -23.24 1.22
N LEU A 823 -43.25 -23.77 0.09
CA LEU A 823 -42.66 -24.96 -0.53
C LEU A 823 -41.27 -24.66 -1.11
N ARG A 824 -41.08 -23.49 -1.73
CA ARG A 824 -39.76 -23.02 -2.21
C ARG A 824 -38.77 -22.92 -1.04
N ASN A 825 -39.18 -22.32 0.07
CA ASN A 825 -38.34 -22.19 1.26
C ASN A 825 -38.04 -23.55 1.91
N LEU A 826 -39.00 -24.48 1.95
CA LEU A 826 -38.78 -25.84 2.45
C LEU A 826 -37.68 -26.55 1.67
N PHE A 827 -37.78 -26.54 0.33
CA PHE A 827 -36.77 -27.17 -0.52
C PHE A 827 -35.42 -26.46 -0.48
N PHE A 828 -35.41 -25.12 -0.43
CA PHE A 828 -34.18 -24.37 -0.20
C PHE A 828 -33.48 -24.82 1.10
N ASN A 829 -34.21 -24.90 2.22
CA ASN A 829 -33.63 -25.35 3.49
C ASN A 829 -33.16 -26.82 3.44
N MET A 830 -33.85 -27.70 2.72
CA MET A 830 -33.38 -29.08 2.52
C MET A 830 -32.08 -29.13 1.73
N ILE A 831 -31.96 -28.34 0.66
CA ILE A 831 -30.72 -28.23 -0.14
C ILE A 831 -29.60 -27.55 0.66
N GLN A 832 -29.94 -26.57 1.48
CA GLN A 832 -28.97 -25.83 2.28
C GLN A 832 -28.46 -26.65 3.47
N SER A 833 -29.35 -27.27 4.25
CA SER A 833 -29.02 -27.95 5.51
C SER A 833 -27.97 -29.04 5.29
N GLY A 834 -26.91 -28.98 6.09
CA GLY A 834 -25.85 -29.99 6.16
C GLY A 834 -26.17 -31.14 7.11
N ASP A 835 -27.30 -31.08 7.81
CA ASP A 835 -27.60 -31.93 8.96
C ASP A 835 -27.86 -33.39 8.59
N THR A 836 -28.42 -33.70 7.41
CA THR A 836 -28.36 -35.05 6.84
C THR A 836 -28.46 -35.04 5.30
N TYR A 837 -27.62 -35.82 4.62
CA TYR A 837 -27.80 -36.17 3.19
C TYR A 837 -29.23 -36.68 2.88
N MET A 838 -29.84 -37.34 3.87
CA MET A 838 -31.20 -37.87 3.81
C MET A 838 -32.25 -36.79 3.51
N ASP A 839 -32.12 -35.56 4.02
CA ASP A 839 -33.13 -34.52 3.83
C ASP A 839 -33.30 -34.09 2.36
N ARG A 840 -32.22 -34.13 1.57
CA ARG A 840 -32.23 -33.74 0.14
C ARG A 840 -32.76 -34.83 -0.78
N THR A 841 -32.43 -36.09 -0.47
CA THR A 841 -32.93 -37.26 -1.23
C THR A 841 -34.45 -37.38 -1.20
N VAL A 842 -35.12 -36.72 -0.24
CA VAL A 842 -36.58 -36.72 -0.12
C VAL A 842 -37.24 -35.71 -1.07
N ILE A 843 -36.52 -34.70 -1.58
CA ILE A 843 -37.07 -33.66 -2.47
C ILE A 843 -37.77 -34.26 -3.71
N PRO A 844 -37.13 -35.17 -4.48
CA PRO A 844 -37.79 -35.79 -5.64
C PRO A 844 -39.03 -36.61 -5.23
N ALA A 845 -38.96 -37.33 -4.10
CA ALA A 845 -40.09 -38.11 -3.60
C ALA A 845 -41.28 -37.20 -3.23
N VAL A 846 -41.03 -36.03 -2.66
CA VAL A 846 -42.06 -35.02 -2.36
C VAL A 846 -42.67 -34.49 -3.66
N ILE A 847 -41.85 -34.13 -4.67
CA ILE A 847 -42.34 -33.65 -5.98
C ILE A 847 -43.22 -34.73 -6.64
N PHE A 848 -42.76 -35.98 -6.68
CA PHE A 848 -43.49 -37.10 -7.26
C PHE A 848 -44.86 -37.31 -6.58
N ARG A 849 -44.89 -37.29 -5.25
CA ARG A 849 -46.13 -37.49 -4.47
C ARG A 849 -47.09 -36.31 -4.59
N LEU A 850 -46.58 -35.08 -4.61
CA LEU A 850 -47.38 -33.88 -4.85
C LEU A 850 -48.06 -33.94 -6.23
N ASN A 851 -47.36 -34.46 -7.24
CA ASN A 851 -47.92 -34.61 -8.57
C ASN A 851 -49.03 -35.67 -8.64
N ARG A 852 -48.85 -36.83 -7.97
CA ARG A 852 -49.83 -37.93 -7.98
C ARG A 852 -51.05 -37.62 -7.12
N CYS A 853 -50.85 -36.95 -5.98
CA CYS A 853 -51.88 -36.44 -5.08
C CYS A 853 -53.02 -37.45 -4.75
N ASN A 854 -52.68 -38.73 -4.53
CA ASN A 854 -53.68 -39.70 -4.07
C ASN A 854 -53.84 -39.69 -2.53
N VAL A 855 -54.82 -40.41 -1.99
CA VAL A 855 -55.13 -40.41 -0.54
C VAL A 855 -53.93 -40.82 0.31
N ASP A 856 -53.14 -41.80 -0.14
CA ASP A 856 -51.94 -42.26 0.58
C ASP A 856 -50.82 -41.21 0.54
N ASP A 857 -50.64 -40.53 -0.58
CA ASP A 857 -49.68 -39.43 -0.72
C ASP A 857 -50.03 -38.28 0.21
N VAL A 858 -51.30 -37.91 0.29
CA VAL A 858 -51.77 -36.86 1.19
C VAL A 858 -51.43 -37.22 2.65
N ASN A 859 -51.65 -38.47 3.07
CA ASN A 859 -51.33 -38.90 4.44
C ASN A 859 -49.82 -38.85 4.75
N VAL A 860 -48.99 -39.34 3.82
CA VAL A 860 -47.52 -39.35 3.96
C VAL A 860 -46.96 -37.93 3.98
N LEU A 861 -47.40 -37.09 3.04
CA LEU A 861 -46.98 -35.70 2.94
C LEU A 861 -47.42 -34.90 4.16
N ASN A 862 -48.63 -35.11 4.66
CA ASN A 862 -49.13 -34.48 5.89
C ASN A 862 -48.28 -34.86 7.11
N PHE A 863 -47.90 -36.13 7.25
CA PHE A 863 -47.02 -36.60 8.33
C PHE A 863 -45.62 -35.96 8.22
N PHE A 864 -45.07 -35.95 7.01
CA PHE A 864 -43.76 -35.35 6.72
C PHE A 864 -43.78 -33.85 7.03
N PHE A 865 -44.72 -33.10 6.47
CA PHE A 865 -44.82 -31.66 6.66
C PHE A 865 -45.10 -31.29 8.11
N ARG A 866 -45.94 -32.02 8.85
CA ARG A 866 -46.11 -31.78 10.30
C ARG A 866 -44.81 -31.92 11.08
N SER A 867 -44.00 -32.93 10.75
CA SER A 867 -42.71 -33.17 11.38
C SER A 867 -41.70 -32.07 11.02
N SER A 868 -41.61 -31.70 9.74
CA SER A 868 -40.72 -30.64 9.25
C SER A 868 -41.14 -29.25 9.76
N PHE A 869 -42.45 -28.97 9.88
CA PHE A 869 -42.98 -27.71 10.42
C PHE A 869 -42.60 -27.50 11.88
N SER A 870 -42.59 -28.57 12.69
CA SER A 870 -42.15 -28.50 14.09
C SER A 870 -40.66 -28.15 14.22
N LYS A 871 -39.81 -28.69 13.33
CA LYS A 871 -38.37 -28.37 13.26
C LYS A 871 -38.12 -26.94 12.77
N ILE A 872 -38.82 -26.50 11.73
CA ILE A 872 -38.68 -25.13 11.18
C ILE A 872 -39.09 -24.08 12.22
N ASN A 873 -40.20 -24.30 12.93
CA ASN A 873 -40.61 -23.40 14.02
C ASN A 873 -39.64 -23.42 15.21
N GLN A 874 -39.01 -24.56 15.52
CA GLN A 874 -37.94 -24.62 16.54
C GLN A 874 -36.69 -23.84 16.12
N MET A 875 -36.31 -23.87 14.84
CA MET A 875 -35.19 -23.07 14.31
C MET A 875 -35.51 -21.57 14.30
N GLN A 876 -36.73 -21.17 13.93
CA GLN A 876 -37.18 -19.78 13.97
C GLN A 876 -37.34 -19.24 15.40
N THR A 877 -37.71 -20.08 16.36
CA THR A 877 -37.80 -19.65 17.77
C THR A 877 -36.43 -19.47 18.43
N LYS A 878 -35.38 -20.18 17.98
CA LYS A 878 -33.98 -19.89 18.38
C LYS A 878 -33.47 -18.54 17.87
N GLN A 879 -34.01 -18.01 16.75
CA GLN A 879 -33.72 -16.65 16.27
C GLN A 879 -34.41 -15.53 17.07
N ASN A 880 -35.32 -15.89 17.98
CA ASN A 880 -36.01 -14.97 18.90
C ASN A 880 -35.45 -15.03 20.33
N ASP A 881 -34.32 -15.69 20.55
CA ASP A 881 -33.48 -15.51 21.74
C ASP A 881 -33.05 -14.03 21.80
N PRO A 882 -32.98 -13.34 22.96
CA PRO A 882 -32.63 -11.91 23.15
C PRO A 882 -31.27 -11.41 22.57
N GLY A 883 -30.86 -11.82 21.37
CA GLY A 883 -29.62 -11.41 20.70
C GLY A 883 -28.39 -12.21 21.13
N PHE A 884 -28.55 -13.24 21.97
CA PHE A 884 -27.44 -14.02 22.52
C PHE A 884 -26.81 -14.96 21.47
N LEU A 885 -27.55 -15.90 20.89
CA LEU A 885 -26.97 -16.81 19.88
C LEU A 885 -26.93 -16.20 18.46
N PHE A 886 -27.84 -15.28 18.15
CA PHE A 886 -27.91 -14.65 16.84
C PHE A 886 -28.53 -13.24 16.94
N SER A 887 -27.88 -12.24 16.33
CA SER A 887 -28.39 -10.88 16.22
C SER A 887 -28.95 -10.61 14.82
N ASN A 888 -30.28 -10.45 14.73
CA ASN A 888 -30.93 -10.02 13.49
C ASN A 888 -30.48 -8.60 13.12
N VAL A 889 -30.33 -7.71 14.09
CA VAL A 889 -29.91 -6.32 13.85
C VAL A 889 -28.53 -6.26 13.21
N LEU A 890 -27.54 -6.97 13.76
CA LEU A 890 -26.20 -7.04 13.18
C LEU A 890 -26.24 -7.68 11.79
N ASN A 891 -27.00 -8.77 11.64
CA ASN A 891 -27.16 -9.44 10.35
C ASN A 891 -27.61 -8.48 9.24
N TYR A 892 -28.69 -7.72 9.48
CA TYR A 892 -29.17 -6.74 8.51
C TYR A 892 -28.21 -5.56 8.35
N ASN A 893 -27.54 -5.11 9.42
CA ASN A 893 -26.54 -4.05 9.30
C ASN A 893 -25.43 -4.44 8.33
N ILE A 894 -24.81 -5.61 8.51
CA ILE A 894 -23.72 -6.09 7.63
C ILE A 894 -24.22 -6.37 6.21
N VAL A 895 -25.37 -7.03 6.07
CA VAL A 895 -25.96 -7.37 4.76
C VAL A 895 -26.22 -6.13 3.92
N LEU A 896 -26.79 -5.09 4.53
CA LEU A 896 -27.18 -3.87 3.82
C LEU A 896 -26.03 -2.87 3.67
N SER A 897 -24.93 -3.04 4.41
CA SER A 897 -23.78 -2.13 4.43
C SER A 897 -22.55 -2.62 3.67
N GLU A 898 -22.26 -3.92 3.67
CA GLU A 898 -20.95 -4.41 3.26
C GLU A 898 -20.98 -5.67 2.39
N MET A 899 -21.93 -6.59 2.61
CA MET A 899 -21.85 -7.90 1.93
C MET A 899 -22.41 -7.90 0.52
N TRP A 900 -23.51 -7.20 0.25
CA TRP A 900 -24.29 -7.40 -0.97
C TRP A 900 -24.53 -6.09 -1.76
N LEU A 901 -23.52 -5.22 -1.79
CA LEU A 901 -23.56 -3.94 -2.53
C LEU A 901 -22.88 -4.08 -3.89
N ALA A 902 -23.51 -4.75 -4.85
CA ALA A 902 -23.01 -4.66 -6.23
C ALA A 902 -23.07 -3.20 -6.71
N LEU A 903 -21.96 -2.70 -7.28
CA LEU A 903 -21.75 -1.30 -7.67
C LEU A 903 -22.84 -0.71 -8.60
N ASN A 904 -23.61 -1.56 -9.27
CA ASN A 904 -24.60 -1.19 -10.29
C ASN A 904 -26.06 -1.54 -9.90
N GLU A 905 -26.33 -1.93 -8.65
CA GLU A 905 -27.66 -2.44 -8.26
C GLU A 905 -28.73 -1.37 -7.99
N SER A 906 -28.38 -0.09 -7.96
CA SER A 906 -29.33 1.00 -7.74
C SER A 906 -30.38 1.16 -8.85
N GLU A 907 -30.35 0.31 -9.88
CA GLU A 907 -31.15 0.41 -11.11
C GLU A 907 -32.21 -0.69 -11.28
N VAL A 908 -32.29 -1.71 -10.39
CA VAL A 908 -33.30 -2.78 -10.51
C VAL A 908 -34.52 -2.47 -9.63
N ASP A 909 -35.69 -2.33 -10.24
CA ASP A 909 -36.94 -2.03 -9.55
C ASP A 909 -37.52 -3.25 -8.79
N LYS A 910 -38.40 -2.97 -7.82
CA LYS A 910 -39.01 -3.98 -6.95
C LYS A 910 -39.88 -4.95 -7.75
N GLU A 911 -40.62 -4.48 -8.76
CA GLU A 911 -41.47 -5.33 -9.59
C GLU A 911 -40.64 -6.38 -10.36
N THR A 912 -39.47 -6.00 -10.87
CA THR A 912 -38.53 -6.89 -11.55
C THR A 912 -38.00 -7.98 -10.62
N ILE A 913 -37.61 -7.63 -9.38
CA ILE A 913 -37.15 -8.62 -8.38
C ILE A 913 -38.27 -9.61 -8.03
N ILE A 914 -39.50 -9.13 -7.85
CA ILE A 914 -40.66 -9.99 -7.59
C ILE A 914 -40.93 -10.93 -8.77
N ALA A 915 -40.81 -10.43 -10.01
CA ALA A 915 -40.97 -11.25 -11.21
C ALA A 915 -39.90 -12.34 -11.31
N TRP A 916 -38.64 -12.01 -11.00
CA TRP A 916 -37.54 -12.99 -10.92
C TRP A 916 -37.80 -14.03 -9.85
N TYR A 917 -38.15 -13.62 -8.63
CA TYR A 917 -38.46 -14.54 -7.54
C TYR A 917 -39.58 -15.52 -7.92
N LYS A 918 -40.68 -15.03 -8.54
CA LYS A 918 -41.78 -15.90 -9.00
C LYS A 918 -41.36 -16.93 -10.05
N SER A 919 -40.27 -16.69 -10.76
CA SER A 919 -39.66 -17.63 -11.72
C SER A 919 -38.73 -18.66 -11.07
N THR A 920 -38.49 -18.59 -9.75
CA THR A 920 -37.61 -19.53 -9.04
C THR A 920 -38.32 -20.82 -8.62
N LEU A 921 -37.55 -21.89 -8.47
CA LEU A 921 -38.02 -23.21 -8.01
C LEU A 921 -37.82 -23.42 -6.51
N MET A 922 -36.67 -23.05 -5.97
CA MET A 922 -36.23 -23.42 -4.62
C MET A 922 -35.41 -22.28 -4.00
N ALA A 923 -36.09 -21.19 -3.65
CA ALA A 923 -35.47 -19.98 -3.10
C ALA A 923 -36.29 -19.40 -1.92
N PRO A 924 -35.64 -18.73 -0.95
CA PRO A 924 -36.26 -18.28 0.30
C PRO A 924 -37.03 -16.94 0.23
N ASN A 925 -37.05 -16.26 -0.92
CA ASN A 925 -37.61 -14.90 -1.09
C ASN A 925 -36.92 -13.83 -0.22
N ASN A 926 -35.59 -13.87 -0.19
CA ASN A 926 -34.81 -12.91 0.60
C ASN A 926 -34.70 -11.56 -0.11
N ALA A 927 -34.61 -11.54 -1.44
CA ALA A 927 -34.36 -10.32 -2.21
C ALA A 927 -35.48 -9.27 -2.06
N GLU A 928 -36.75 -9.71 -2.07
CA GLU A 928 -37.92 -8.83 -1.93
C GLU A 928 -37.97 -8.17 -0.53
N GLN A 929 -37.63 -8.93 0.52
CA GLN A 929 -37.65 -8.44 1.89
C GLN A 929 -36.53 -7.40 2.10
N LEU A 930 -35.34 -7.69 1.57
CA LEU A 930 -34.15 -6.86 1.75
C LEU A 930 -34.21 -5.55 0.96
N ILE A 931 -34.74 -5.53 -0.26
CA ILE A 931 -34.86 -4.30 -1.06
C ILE A 931 -35.76 -3.27 -0.37
N SER A 932 -36.83 -3.74 0.29
CA SER A 932 -37.78 -2.87 1.00
C SER A 932 -37.16 -2.26 2.27
N LEU A 933 -36.30 -3.00 2.95
CA LEU A 933 -35.54 -2.53 4.13
C LEU A 933 -34.37 -1.61 3.72
N ARG A 934 -33.70 -1.90 2.60
CA ARG A 934 -32.54 -1.13 2.09
C ARG A 934 -32.88 0.34 1.85
N ALA A 935 -34.11 0.65 1.45
CA ALA A 935 -34.54 2.03 1.23
C ALA A 935 -34.61 2.87 2.52
N GLN A 936 -34.80 2.21 3.67
CA GLN A 936 -34.96 2.84 4.98
C GLN A 936 -33.69 2.74 5.83
N TRP A 937 -32.75 1.86 5.47
CA TRP A 937 -31.51 1.64 6.23
C TRP A 937 -30.44 2.70 5.91
N PRO A 938 -29.58 3.08 6.88
CA PRO A 938 -28.43 3.94 6.62
C PRO A 938 -27.52 3.38 5.52
N LYS A 939 -27.01 4.28 4.66
CA LYS A 939 -26.06 3.94 3.60
C LYS A 939 -24.65 4.26 4.06
N TYR A 940 -23.71 3.38 3.75
CA TYR A 940 -22.32 3.49 4.14
C TYR A 940 -21.42 3.57 2.89
N PRO A 941 -20.30 4.31 2.94
CA PRO A 941 -19.34 4.31 1.86
C PRO A 941 -18.73 2.91 1.69
N LEU A 942 -18.37 2.55 0.47
CA LEU A 942 -17.65 1.31 0.22
C LEU A 942 -16.30 1.34 0.92
N ASP A 943 -16.03 0.27 1.65
CA ASP A 943 -14.77 0.09 2.34
C ASP A 943 -13.63 -0.12 1.34
N GLN A 944 -12.47 0.48 1.62
CA GLN A 944 -11.26 0.43 0.80
C GLN A 944 -10.71 -0.97 0.47
N TYR A 945 -11.11 -2.01 1.21
CA TYR A 945 -10.69 -3.38 0.93
C TYR A 945 -11.73 -4.20 0.12
N TYR A 946 -12.87 -3.63 -0.26
CA TYR A 946 -13.98 -4.33 -0.95
C TYR A 946 -13.59 -5.07 -2.26
N SER A 947 -12.57 -4.59 -2.99
CA SER A 947 -12.12 -5.18 -4.27
C SER A 947 -10.72 -5.79 -4.23
N LYS A 948 -10.08 -5.79 -3.06
CA LYS A 948 -8.71 -6.32 -2.91
C LYS A 948 -8.81 -7.80 -2.59
N VAL A 949 -8.02 -8.64 -3.26
CA VAL A 949 -7.88 -10.05 -2.89
C VAL A 949 -6.40 -10.30 -2.58
N ALA A 950 -6.10 -10.71 -1.36
CA ALA A 950 -4.73 -10.88 -0.90
C ALA A 950 -4.60 -12.00 0.13
N SER A 951 -3.77 -13.00 -0.14
CA SER A 951 -3.19 -13.84 0.91
C SER A 951 -1.93 -14.54 0.42
N TYR A 952 -0.87 -14.54 1.25
CA TYR A 952 0.29 -15.44 1.12
C TYR A 952 0.25 -16.56 2.17
N THR A 953 -0.79 -16.58 3.02
CA THR A 953 -1.01 -17.61 4.04
C THR A 953 -1.51 -18.88 3.37
N PRO A 954 -0.96 -20.07 3.73
CA PRO A 954 -1.47 -21.34 3.25
C PRO A 954 -2.98 -21.49 3.52
N LEU A 955 -3.75 -21.53 2.44
CA LEU A 955 -5.21 -21.49 2.48
C LEU A 955 -5.82 -22.78 1.94
N LEU A 956 -6.62 -23.45 2.77
CA LEU A 956 -7.50 -24.55 2.36
C LEU A 956 -8.91 -24.00 2.17
N MET A 957 -9.44 -24.13 0.96
CA MET A 957 -10.79 -23.68 0.61
C MET A 957 -11.66 -24.91 0.32
N ILE A 958 -12.81 -25.01 0.96
CA ILE A 958 -13.76 -26.12 0.84
C ILE A 958 -15.12 -25.54 0.46
N SER A 959 -15.77 -26.12 -0.56
CA SER A 959 -17.09 -25.70 -1.00
C SER A 959 -17.89 -26.88 -1.54
N GLY A 960 -19.19 -26.93 -1.24
CA GLY A 960 -20.10 -27.92 -1.80
C GLY A 960 -20.53 -27.53 -3.20
N GLN A 961 -20.53 -28.48 -4.15
CA GLN A 961 -20.96 -28.19 -5.52
C GLN A 961 -22.43 -27.76 -5.64
N LEU A 962 -23.27 -28.18 -4.70
CA LEU A 962 -24.70 -27.86 -4.63
C LEU A 962 -25.01 -26.96 -3.44
N ASP A 963 -24.12 -26.03 -3.11
CA ASP A 963 -24.31 -25.06 -2.04
C ASP A 963 -25.13 -23.85 -2.52
N PRO A 964 -26.38 -23.67 -2.02
CA PRO A 964 -27.24 -22.58 -2.45
C PRO A 964 -26.99 -21.26 -1.68
N SER A 965 -26.11 -21.27 -0.67
CA SER A 965 -25.78 -20.10 0.16
C SER A 965 -24.42 -19.50 -0.18
N THR A 966 -23.45 -20.35 -0.47
CA THR A 966 -22.11 -19.96 -0.91
C THR A 966 -21.76 -20.68 -2.20
N MET A 967 -22.25 -20.11 -3.30
CA MET A 967 -22.30 -20.73 -4.63
C MET A 967 -20.94 -21.22 -5.10
N PHE A 968 -20.90 -22.48 -5.53
CA PHE A 968 -19.68 -23.12 -6.03
C PHE A 968 -18.97 -22.32 -7.13
N ASP A 969 -19.71 -21.79 -8.11
CA ASP A 969 -19.13 -21.02 -9.21
C ASP A 969 -18.43 -19.74 -8.71
N GLN A 970 -19.01 -19.08 -7.71
CA GLN A 970 -18.44 -17.87 -7.11
C GLN A 970 -17.21 -18.21 -6.25
N ALA A 971 -17.28 -19.31 -5.49
CA ALA A 971 -16.18 -19.84 -4.70
C ALA A 971 -15.00 -20.27 -5.59
N SER A 972 -15.26 -20.93 -6.72
CA SER A 972 -14.27 -21.35 -7.71
C SER A 972 -13.61 -20.14 -8.39
N GLN A 973 -14.39 -19.13 -8.74
CA GLN A 973 -13.86 -17.88 -9.28
C GLN A 973 -12.99 -17.15 -8.26
N LEU A 974 -13.42 -17.05 -7.00
CA LEU A 974 -12.60 -16.46 -5.95
C LEU A 974 -11.31 -17.26 -5.76
N ALA A 975 -11.43 -18.58 -5.63
CA ALA A 975 -10.27 -19.46 -5.54
C ALA A 975 -9.30 -19.19 -6.68
N SER A 976 -9.74 -18.97 -7.93
CA SER A 976 -8.86 -18.67 -9.06
C SER A 976 -7.95 -17.43 -8.87
N ILE A 977 -8.38 -16.45 -8.08
CA ILE A 977 -7.73 -15.14 -7.90
C ILE A 977 -7.11 -14.88 -6.51
N THR A 978 -7.42 -15.70 -5.48
CA THR A 978 -7.08 -15.36 -4.07
C THR A 978 -5.62 -15.55 -3.62
N SER A 979 -4.87 -16.53 -4.16
CA SER A 979 -3.46 -16.75 -3.74
C SER A 979 -2.69 -17.77 -4.59
N LYS A 980 -1.36 -17.68 -4.69
CA LYS A 980 -0.51 -18.74 -5.28
C LYS A 980 -0.35 -19.98 -4.37
N THR A 981 -0.63 -19.88 -3.06
CA THR A 981 -0.46 -20.97 -2.07
C THR A 981 -1.80 -21.37 -1.47
N ARG A 982 -2.66 -21.91 -2.33
CA ARG A 982 -4.02 -22.34 -1.99
C ARG A 982 -4.30 -23.77 -2.44
N THR A 983 -5.20 -24.44 -1.74
CA THR A 983 -5.80 -25.69 -2.19
C THR A 983 -7.31 -25.55 -2.12
N PHE A 984 -8.00 -25.76 -3.25
CA PHE A 984 -9.45 -25.67 -3.34
C PHE A 984 -10.03 -27.06 -3.57
N TYR A 985 -10.93 -27.48 -2.68
CA TYR A 985 -11.66 -28.74 -2.75
C TYR A 985 -13.14 -28.49 -2.94
N ALA A 986 -13.66 -28.98 -4.07
CA ALA A 986 -15.08 -29.08 -4.32
C ALA A 986 -15.58 -30.44 -3.80
N ILE A 987 -16.56 -30.46 -2.89
CA ILE A 987 -17.21 -31.71 -2.49
C ILE A 987 -18.39 -31.97 -3.44
N PRO A 988 -18.36 -33.05 -4.24
CA PRO A 988 -19.43 -33.34 -5.18
C PRO A 988 -20.78 -33.54 -4.49
N LEU A 989 -21.83 -32.95 -5.06
CA LEU A 989 -23.23 -33.05 -4.58
C LEU A 989 -23.49 -32.58 -3.13
N ALA A 990 -22.47 -32.10 -2.42
CA ALA A 990 -22.60 -31.51 -1.10
C ALA A 990 -23.18 -30.09 -1.22
N GLY A 991 -23.91 -29.65 -0.18
CA GLY A 991 -24.57 -28.34 -0.16
C GLY A 991 -23.85 -27.40 0.77
N HIS A 992 -24.56 -26.62 1.59
CA HIS A 992 -23.85 -25.72 2.49
C HIS A 992 -23.08 -26.51 3.54
N ILE A 993 -21.75 -26.54 3.38
CA ILE A 993 -20.87 -27.27 4.27
C ILE A 993 -20.62 -26.36 5.47
N THR A 994 -21.09 -26.83 6.61
CA THR A 994 -20.76 -26.28 7.91
C THR A 994 -20.31 -27.46 8.78
N VAL A 995 -19.61 -27.18 9.87
CA VAL A 995 -19.04 -28.12 10.85
C VAL A 995 -20.13 -29.00 11.49
N ASN A 996 -20.79 -29.86 10.70
CA ASN A 996 -21.83 -30.80 11.12
C ASN A 996 -21.77 -32.14 10.36
N ILE A 997 -20.62 -32.45 9.75
CA ILE A 997 -20.40 -33.71 9.01
C ILE A 997 -20.24 -34.92 9.97
N ALA A 998 -20.17 -34.68 11.29
CA ALA A 998 -20.01 -35.73 12.31
C ALA A 998 -21.23 -36.65 12.47
N GLN A 999 -22.45 -36.21 12.15
CA GLN A 999 -23.62 -37.08 12.35
C GLN A 999 -23.70 -38.26 11.37
N VAL A 1000 -22.83 -38.31 10.36
CA VAL A 1000 -22.83 -39.37 9.33
C VAL A 1000 -21.63 -40.32 9.44
N GLY A 1001 -20.84 -40.25 10.52
CA GLY A 1001 -19.73 -41.18 10.77
C GLY A 1001 -18.48 -40.96 9.91
N TYR A 1002 -18.38 -39.81 9.22
CA TYR A 1002 -17.24 -39.49 8.35
C TYR A 1002 -16.18 -38.66 9.07
N TYR A 1003 -15.13 -39.33 9.53
CA TYR A 1003 -13.98 -38.71 10.19
C TYR A 1003 -13.06 -37.91 9.25
N CYS A 1004 -13.20 -38.04 7.93
CA CYS A 1004 -12.20 -37.57 6.96
C CYS A 1004 -12.04 -36.03 6.83
N PRO A 1005 -13.10 -35.22 6.71
CA PRO A 1005 -12.97 -33.75 6.60
C PRO A 1005 -12.30 -33.12 7.83
N LEU A 1006 -12.56 -33.67 9.00
CA LEU A 1006 -11.93 -33.26 10.26
C LEU A 1006 -10.42 -33.56 10.28
N HIS A 1007 -10.03 -34.75 9.79
CA HIS A 1007 -8.62 -35.10 9.67
C HIS A 1007 -7.89 -34.18 8.69
N LEU A 1008 -8.55 -33.81 7.58
CA LEU A 1008 -8.02 -32.81 6.63
C LEU A 1008 -7.85 -31.44 7.29
N VAL A 1009 -8.84 -30.98 8.06
CA VAL A 1009 -8.77 -29.71 8.83
C VAL A 1009 -7.61 -29.72 9.82
N CYS A 1010 -7.47 -30.79 10.61
CA CYS A 1010 -6.45 -30.89 11.64
C CYS A 1010 -5.04 -31.12 11.05
N ALA A 1011 -4.90 -31.93 10.00
CA ALA A 1011 -3.64 -32.15 9.31
C ALA A 1011 -3.16 -30.90 8.56
N TRP A 1012 -4.07 -30.12 7.98
CA TRP A 1012 -3.73 -28.85 7.34
C TRP A 1012 -3.34 -27.77 8.35
N ALA A 1013 -4.11 -27.65 9.43
CA ALA A 1013 -3.83 -26.67 10.48
C ALA A 1013 -2.54 -27.02 11.26
N PHE A 1014 -2.30 -28.30 11.54
CA PHE A 1014 -1.22 -28.76 12.41
C PHE A 1014 -0.50 -30.01 11.88
N PRO A 1015 0.25 -29.90 10.77
CA PRO A 1015 0.91 -31.04 10.12
C PRO A 1015 1.99 -31.73 10.97
N ALA A 1016 2.43 -31.11 12.06
CA ALA A 1016 3.40 -31.68 12.99
C ALA A 1016 2.79 -32.68 13.99
N ILE A 1017 1.48 -32.58 14.26
CA ILE A 1017 0.75 -33.46 15.20
C ILE A 1017 0.22 -34.71 14.47
N PHE A 1018 -0.07 -34.58 13.18
CA PHE A 1018 -0.69 -35.61 12.36
C PHE A 1018 0.35 -36.16 11.35
N PRO A 1019 0.74 -37.45 11.42
CA PRO A 1019 1.76 -38.04 10.53
C PRO A 1019 1.41 -37.92 9.05
N SER A 1020 2.41 -37.88 8.16
CA SER A 1020 2.21 -37.86 6.70
C SER A 1020 1.45 -39.08 6.15
N GLU A 1021 1.39 -40.17 6.91
CA GLU A 1021 0.59 -41.37 6.61
C GLU A 1021 -0.92 -41.10 6.73
N TRP A 1022 -1.33 -40.02 7.42
CA TRP A 1022 -2.72 -39.57 7.56
C TRP A 1022 -3.10 -38.53 6.50
N ASN A 1023 -2.13 -38.02 5.73
CA ASN A 1023 -2.33 -37.31 4.46
C ASN A 1023 -2.66 -38.28 3.30
N ASP A 1024 -3.08 -39.51 3.61
CA ASP A 1024 -3.38 -40.52 2.61
C ASP A 1024 -4.45 -39.99 1.63
N PRO A 1025 -4.16 -39.90 0.32
CA PRO A 1025 -5.19 -39.67 -0.70
C PRO A 1025 -6.32 -40.71 -0.62
N GLN A 1026 -6.15 -41.83 0.09
CA GLN A 1026 -7.24 -42.76 0.39
C GLN A 1026 -8.25 -42.24 1.41
N CYS A 1027 -7.95 -41.25 2.26
CA CYS A 1027 -9.00 -40.55 3.02
C CYS A 1027 -10.01 -39.88 2.06
N ILE A 1028 -9.54 -39.43 0.89
CA ILE A 1028 -10.38 -38.93 -0.22
C ILE A 1028 -11.11 -40.09 -0.94
N ARG A 1029 -10.61 -41.34 -0.91
CA ARG A 1029 -11.37 -42.55 -1.32
C ARG A 1029 -12.39 -43.02 -0.28
N TYR A 1030 -12.19 -42.69 1.00
CA TYR A 1030 -13.08 -43.01 2.13
C TYR A 1030 -14.09 -41.90 2.45
N LEU A 1031 -14.05 -40.75 1.78
CA LEU A 1031 -15.30 -40.11 1.33
C LEU A 1031 -15.88 -41.13 0.37
N PRO A 1032 -16.82 -41.95 0.82
CA PRO A 1032 -17.05 -43.23 0.19
C PRO A 1032 -17.30 -43.03 -1.30
N THR A 1033 -16.69 -43.90 -2.09
CA THR A 1033 -17.20 -44.29 -3.40
C THR A 1033 -18.64 -44.84 -3.34
N THR A 1034 -19.44 -44.54 -2.30
CA THR A 1034 -20.91 -44.44 -2.37
C THR A 1034 -21.36 -43.19 -3.14
N LEU A 1035 -20.51 -42.69 -4.03
CA LEU A 1035 -20.82 -42.55 -5.47
C LEU A 1035 -21.52 -43.77 -6.10
N ASP A 1036 -21.62 -44.92 -5.43
CA ASP A 1036 -22.50 -46.05 -5.76
C ASP A 1036 -23.97 -45.85 -5.37
N PHE A 1037 -24.40 -44.67 -4.89
CA PHE A 1037 -25.81 -44.37 -4.61
C PHE A 1037 -26.43 -43.47 -5.69
N LEU A 1038 -26.25 -43.98 -6.90
CA LEU A 1038 -27.40 -44.20 -7.77
C LEU A 1038 -28.10 -45.51 -7.44
#